data_AF-A0A7C7MVT9-F1
#
_entry.id   AF-A0A7C7MVT9-F1
#
_cell.length_a   1.000
_cell.length_b   1.000
_cell.length_c   1.000
_cell.angle_alpha   90.00
_cell.angle_beta   90.00
_cell.angle_gamma   90.00
#
_symmetry.space_group_name_H-M   'P 1'
#
loop_
_entity.id
_entity.type
_entity.pdbx_description
1 polymer ?
#
loop_
_entity_poly.entity_id
_entity_poly.type
_entity_poly.pdbx_seq_one_letter_code
_entity_poly.pdbx_strand_id
1 'polypeptide(L)'
;MKILKIAFKNINSLRGEHEIDFIKEPFLQNSLFAITGPTGSGKTTILDVISLALFNQVPRLGKLSTAEVLKKGAILTRNQKDAYAKITYECRQGIFASTWQISTARTGNLRDYHMELANLESGHLDLKKSDVPGKNEELIGLNYDQFIKSVVLAQGEFAKFLQVPKKERGALLEKITGTQIYRRIGQEAYFKYNQVKKDTEEKRLKIETFKEQLLAEEIYAEKQTQAEKLQLEKKNFNLSIQKNSEAIKLKEDLQEQEKELLATEKQITQVEASTAEFEKEKGKKLKQHEEIQFFSEDLNSWQNLQKEQKNNTVQINEIQQNLKDFQEKRTHLQTEFSSTFQLEISPQNASEKLNNYKEKVRTLITERSELLSVYRTSEQHISGLLKDFQFSSKPSNTAVFQQELKEKQHEKSSAFEKLNKKFQLEEKSVAIWQEEIQQQLKLTRAAEKQNFQLLQLKKDLNQKSEELKKINDSLKDLPQQVKKLQQELKLKNAQLEAKQKTLEVEQLQKQLEDFRKDLVENEPCPLCGSTHHPFASAHPEVENHLKTEVEQLQKTIQHLQQELTREQTQWQQFQQQQEKLEKEIKPTERLLTEKEREFEENFAVILQQKKEQSFAEIEVKLETDFKELDQAKELKKSLVQLQELAEKSRELAELLEKGTHKRDEIKALFKGKDFEKEISTVETSWNRNEQNIVQQQKLLDTTEKSLAEVNEKLAKLTKALTTQLTEKGYQSIEQAISLRLTATEAQAWQKEREQLQQKGIELKTLQQKLQEEIKKLQEKDSETSLEKLQEQLQQEKESLTKNDEELKEVSRLLKNQTENLKQIEKLEDEVGKQLKQSEHWKILNDLIGDKTGNKFNDFAQDLTLAQLLQLANKRLMNLSDRYSIDQPTDEEDDSLVAIDEHMGGQRRSIKTLSGGETFILSLALALALSDLASRNIEINSLFIDEGFGTLDPETLDQTLDTLEVLQAESSKMIGVISHVESLKERIATQIQLTQNGQGYSSLTIV
;
A
#
# COMPACT_ATOMS: atom_id res chain seq x y z
N MET A 1 -40.14 -11.75 6.56
CA MET A 1 -40.81 -12.20 5.34
C MET A 1 -42.11 -12.89 5.70
N LYS A 2 -43.22 -12.37 5.17
CA LYS A 2 -44.57 -12.96 5.25
C LYS A 2 -45.14 -13.05 3.84
N ILE A 3 -45.60 -14.23 3.41
CA ILE A 3 -46.27 -14.37 2.10
C ILE A 3 -47.70 -13.87 2.21
N LEU A 4 -48.09 -12.97 1.31
CA LEU A 4 -49.39 -12.32 1.30
C LEU A 4 -50.32 -12.92 0.24
N LYS A 5 -49.80 -13.14 -0.97
CA LYS A 5 -50.59 -13.62 -2.11
C LYS A 5 -49.74 -14.42 -3.08
N ILE A 6 -50.31 -15.48 -3.64
CA ILE A 6 -49.72 -16.30 -4.70
C ILE A 6 -50.70 -16.31 -5.88
N ALA A 7 -50.22 -16.03 -7.09
CA ALA A 7 -50.99 -16.13 -8.32
C ALA A 7 -50.17 -16.84 -9.38
N PHE A 8 -50.76 -17.80 -10.09
CA PHE A 8 -50.05 -18.55 -11.12
C PHE A 8 -50.99 -19.08 -12.18
N LYS A 9 -50.44 -19.35 -13.36
CA LYS A 9 -51.20 -19.85 -14.50
C LYS A 9 -50.44 -20.93 -15.23
N ASN A 10 -51.12 -22.03 -15.54
CA ASN A 10 -50.64 -23.12 -16.40
C ASN A 10 -49.28 -23.73 -15.96
N ILE A 11 -49.13 -24.02 -14.67
CA ILE A 11 -47.92 -24.64 -14.11
C ILE A 11 -48.20 -26.10 -13.71
N ASN A 12 -47.35 -27.04 -14.14
CA ASN A 12 -47.41 -28.49 -13.93
C ASN A 12 -48.78 -29.11 -14.29
N SER A 13 -49.53 -29.61 -13.29
CA SER A 13 -50.84 -30.23 -13.45
C SER A 13 -52.00 -29.23 -13.33
N LEU A 14 -51.73 -27.99 -12.89
CA LEU A 14 -52.73 -26.96 -12.64
C LEU A 14 -52.94 -26.13 -13.92
N ARG A 15 -54.13 -26.26 -14.51
CA ARG A 15 -54.50 -25.63 -15.78
C ARG A 15 -55.44 -24.46 -15.54
N GLY A 16 -55.15 -23.33 -16.19
CA GLY A 16 -55.89 -22.08 -15.97
C GLY A 16 -55.19 -21.18 -14.97
N GLU A 17 -55.86 -20.11 -14.60
CA GLU A 17 -55.38 -19.11 -13.65
C GLU A 17 -55.86 -19.45 -12.24
N HIS A 18 -54.94 -19.44 -11.28
CA HIS A 18 -55.18 -19.78 -9.90
C HIS A 18 -54.62 -18.67 -9.00
N GLU A 19 -55.37 -18.34 -7.96
CA GLU A 19 -55.01 -17.30 -7.00
C GLU A 19 -55.26 -17.82 -5.58
N ILE A 20 -54.30 -17.59 -4.70
CA ILE A 20 -54.36 -17.89 -3.26
C ILE A 20 -54.02 -16.59 -2.54
N ASP A 21 -55.00 -16.01 -1.85
CA ASP A 21 -54.88 -14.75 -1.14
C ASP A 21 -54.95 -15.00 0.37
N PHE A 22 -53.79 -14.95 1.04
CA PHE A 22 -53.69 -15.25 2.47
C PHE A 22 -54.17 -14.10 3.36
N ILE A 23 -54.59 -12.96 2.76
CA ILE A 23 -55.15 -11.81 3.48
C ILE A 23 -56.70 -11.84 3.47
N LYS A 24 -57.33 -12.87 2.89
CA LYS A 24 -58.79 -13.02 2.88
C LYS A 24 -59.25 -14.19 3.75
N GLU A 25 -60.51 -14.17 4.17
CA GLU A 25 -61.15 -15.34 4.78
C GLU A 25 -61.14 -16.51 3.77
N PRO A 26 -60.86 -17.76 4.19
CA PRO A 26 -60.72 -18.26 5.57
C PRO A 26 -59.34 -18.11 6.26
N PHE A 27 -58.30 -17.61 5.58
CA PHE A 27 -56.91 -17.56 6.11
C PHE A 27 -56.65 -16.47 7.18
N LEU A 28 -57.52 -15.47 7.30
CA LEU A 28 -57.42 -14.42 8.31
C LEU A 28 -57.65 -14.93 9.75
N GLN A 29 -58.50 -15.94 9.91
CA GLN A 29 -58.89 -16.47 11.23
C GLN A 29 -57.98 -17.62 11.68
N ASN A 30 -57.44 -18.40 10.73
CA ASN A 30 -56.55 -19.53 10.99
C ASN A 30 -55.25 -19.37 10.21
N SER A 31 -54.11 -19.21 10.90
CA SER A 31 -52.79 -19.14 10.25
C SER A 31 -52.15 -20.52 10.04
N LEU A 32 -52.80 -21.60 10.49
CA LEU A 32 -52.52 -22.98 10.12
C LEU A 32 -53.52 -23.43 9.04
N PHE A 33 -53.01 -23.89 7.89
CA PHE A 33 -53.84 -24.42 6.80
C PHE A 33 -53.22 -25.66 6.17
N ALA A 34 -54.07 -26.49 5.56
CA ALA A 34 -53.65 -27.73 4.91
C ALA A 34 -53.81 -27.67 3.39
N ILE A 35 -52.80 -28.14 2.65
CA ILE A 35 -52.87 -28.38 1.21
C ILE A 35 -53.13 -29.87 1.00
N THR A 36 -54.35 -30.23 0.61
CA THR A 36 -54.83 -31.63 0.60
C THR A 36 -55.17 -32.09 -0.82
N GLY A 37 -55.01 -33.40 -1.08
CA GLY A 37 -55.32 -34.01 -2.37
C GLY A 37 -54.63 -35.36 -2.56
N PRO A 38 -55.04 -36.18 -3.55
CA PRO A 38 -54.41 -37.47 -3.82
C PRO A 38 -52.95 -37.32 -4.28
N THR A 39 -52.17 -38.40 -4.21
CA THR A 39 -50.77 -38.41 -4.70
C THR A 39 -50.76 -38.09 -6.20
N GLY A 40 -49.94 -37.13 -6.61
CA GLY A 40 -49.88 -36.67 -8.00
C GLY A 40 -50.88 -35.55 -8.38
N SER A 41 -51.71 -35.08 -7.45
CA SER A 41 -52.63 -33.94 -7.70
C SER A 41 -51.95 -32.57 -7.82
N GLY A 42 -50.63 -32.50 -7.72
CA GLY A 42 -49.87 -31.25 -7.88
C GLY A 42 -49.72 -30.42 -6.60
N LYS A 43 -49.84 -31.00 -5.40
CA LYS A 43 -49.68 -30.28 -4.11
C LYS A 43 -48.36 -29.49 -4.00
N THR A 44 -47.24 -30.14 -4.31
CA THR A 44 -45.89 -29.52 -4.34
C THR A 44 -45.74 -28.44 -5.42
N THR A 45 -46.63 -28.37 -6.42
CA THR A 45 -46.58 -27.32 -7.45
C THR A 45 -46.74 -25.92 -6.82
N ILE A 46 -47.47 -25.79 -5.72
CA ILE A 46 -47.62 -24.50 -5.02
C ILE A 46 -46.26 -24.03 -4.46
N LEU A 47 -45.42 -24.94 -3.97
CA LEU A 47 -44.07 -24.62 -3.51
C LEU A 47 -43.14 -24.28 -4.68
N ASP A 48 -43.26 -25.03 -5.78
CA ASP A 48 -42.53 -24.73 -7.01
C ASP A 48 -42.86 -23.31 -7.50
N VAL A 49 -44.12 -22.88 -7.44
CA VAL A 49 -44.56 -21.52 -7.81
C VAL A 49 -43.85 -20.46 -6.95
N ILE A 50 -43.76 -20.67 -5.64
CA ILE A 50 -43.10 -19.74 -4.71
C ILE A 50 -41.61 -19.62 -5.04
N SER A 51 -40.90 -20.75 -5.14
CA SER A 51 -39.46 -20.74 -5.39
C SER A 51 -39.13 -20.22 -6.80
N LEU A 52 -39.98 -20.53 -7.78
CA LEU A 52 -39.86 -20.09 -9.17
C LEU A 52 -40.02 -18.57 -9.27
N ALA A 53 -41.05 -18.02 -8.62
CA ALA A 53 -41.32 -16.58 -8.64
C ALA A 53 -40.25 -15.75 -7.92
N LEU A 54 -39.58 -16.31 -6.90
CA LEU A 54 -38.54 -15.59 -6.13
C LEU A 54 -37.13 -15.76 -6.69
N PHE A 55 -36.76 -16.98 -7.11
CA PHE A 55 -35.36 -17.32 -7.39
C PHE A 55 -35.12 -17.86 -8.80
N ASN A 56 -36.16 -18.07 -9.61
CA ASN A 56 -36.07 -18.79 -10.89
C ASN A 56 -35.48 -20.22 -10.70
N GLN A 57 -35.83 -20.88 -9.60
CA GLN A 57 -35.39 -22.24 -9.28
C GLN A 57 -36.55 -23.04 -8.71
N VAL A 58 -36.55 -24.34 -8.98
CA VAL A 58 -37.52 -25.29 -8.42
C VAL A 58 -36.77 -26.38 -7.68
N PRO A 59 -37.11 -26.71 -6.42
CA PRO A 59 -36.39 -27.70 -5.60
C PRO A 59 -36.15 -29.04 -6.29
N ARG A 60 -37.13 -29.51 -7.06
CA ARG A 60 -37.09 -30.81 -7.76
C ARG A 60 -36.29 -30.78 -9.07
N LEU A 61 -36.08 -29.60 -9.66
CA LEU A 61 -35.54 -29.46 -11.03
C LEU A 61 -34.24 -28.65 -11.11
N GLY A 62 -33.90 -27.87 -10.07
CA GLY A 62 -32.75 -26.97 -9.99
C GLY A 62 -33.02 -25.57 -10.58
N LYS A 63 -31.95 -24.86 -10.95
CA LYS A 63 -32.02 -23.61 -11.74
C LYS A 63 -32.67 -23.89 -13.08
N LEU A 64 -33.45 -22.93 -13.59
CA LEU A 64 -34.21 -23.12 -14.82
C LEU A 64 -33.72 -22.21 -15.95
N SER A 65 -33.35 -22.86 -17.05
CA SER A 65 -33.13 -22.25 -18.36
C SER A 65 -34.19 -22.71 -19.37
N THR A 66 -34.36 -21.94 -20.45
CA THR A 66 -35.30 -22.25 -21.55
C THR A 66 -35.06 -23.65 -22.15
N ALA A 67 -33.80 -24.11 -22.17
CA ALA A 67 -33.41 -25.43 -22.64
C ALA A 67 -33.80 -26.56 -21.67
N GLU A 68 -33.72 -26.33 -20.36
CA GLU A 68 -34.12 -27.30 -19.33
C GLU A 68 -35.64 -27.46 -19.23
N VAL A 69 -36.39 -26.37 -19.44
CA VAL A 69 -37.86 -26.41 -19.51
C VAL A 69 -38.33 -27.27 -20.69
N LEU A 70 -37.64 -27.20 -21.84
CA LEU A 70 -37.89 -28.04 -23.02
C LEU A 70 -37.46 -29.50 -22.82
N LYS A 71 -36.28 -29.73 -22.24
CA LYS A 71 -35.69 -31.07 -22.06
C LYS A 71 -36.39 -31.91 -20.99
N LYS A 72 -36.82 -31.28 -19.89
CA LYS A 72 -37.50 -31.95 -18.77
C LYS A 72 -39.03 -31.91 -18.88
N GLY A 73 -39.59 -31.05 -19.76
CA GLY A 73 -41.02 -31.00 -20.10
C GLY A 73 -41.96 -30.76 -18.92
N ALA A 74 -41.45 -30.24 -17.81
CA ALA A 74 -42.04 -30.45 -16.49
C ALA A 74 -42.84 -29.27 -15.93
N ILE A 75 -42.60 -28.03 -16.36
CA ILE A 75 -43.19 -26.83 -15.70
C ILE A 75 -44.41 -26.27 -16.42
N LEU A 76 -44.41 -26.22 -17.76
CA LEU A 76 -45.55 -25.72 -18.52
C LEU A 76 -46.62 -26.82 -18.65
N THR A 77 -47.86 -26.52 -18.26
CA THR A 77 -48.98 -27.46 -18.40
C THR A 77 -49.15 -27.88 -19.87
N ARG A 78 -49.34 -29.18 -20.11
CA ARG A 78 -49.46 -29.74 -21.47
C ARG A 78 -50.49 -28.98 -22.31
N ASN A 79 -50.15 -28.73 -23.58
CA ASN A 79 -50.97 -28.03 -24.57
C ASN A 79 -51.30 -26.55 -24.23
N GLN A 80 -50.56 -25.90 -23.33
CA GLN A 80 -50.67 -24.47 -23.06
C GLN A 80 -49.54 -23.67 -23.74
N LYS A 81 -49.80 -22.37 -23.98
CA LYS A 81 -48.90 -21.49 -24.73
C LYS A 81 -48.12 -20.51 -23.84
N ASP A 82 -48.55 -20.31 -22.60
CA ASP A 82 -48.01 -19.36 -21.63
C ASP A 82 -48.16 -19.89 -20.20
N ALA A 83 -47.25 -19.50 -19.32
CA ALA A 83 -47.32 -19.73 -17.88
C ALA A 83 -46.71 -18.56 -17.10
N TYR A 84 -47.24 -18.31 -15.91
CA TYR A 84 -46.65 -17.35 -14.98
C TYR A 84 -46.76 -17.82 -13.53
N ALA A 85 -45.83 -17.35 -12.71
CA ALA A 85 -45.82 -17.45 -11.26
C ALA A 85 -45.59 -16.06 -10.67
N LYS A 86 -46.43 -15.63 -9.73
CA LYS A 86 -46.35 -14.34 -9.07
C LYS A 86 -46.55 -14.52 -7.58
N ILE A 87 -45.68 -13.89 -6.80
CA ILE A 87 -45.76 -13.88 -5.35
C ILE A 87 -45.68 -12.46 -4.82
N THR A 88 -46.59 -12.13 -3.90
CA THR A 88 -46.55 -10.90 -3.12
C THR A 88 -46.16 -11.24 -1.70
N TYR A 89 -45.15 -10.56 -1.17
CA TYR A 89 -44.63 -10.78 0.17
C TYR A 89 -44.25 -9.47 0.86
N GLU A 90 -44.27 -9.50 2.19
CA GLU A 90 -43.89 -8.39 3.07
C GLU A 90 -42.54 -8.69 3.72
N CYS A 91 -41.62 -7.72 3.70
CA CYS A 91 -40.34 -7.76 4.42
C CYS A 91 -40.09 -6.43 5.15
N ARG A 92 -38.97 -6.32 5.88
CA ARG A 92 -38.62 -5.08 6.63
C ARG A 92 -38.54 -3.82 5.76
N GLN A 93 -38.35 -3.97 4.45
CA GLN A 93 -38.22 -2.86 3.51
C GLN A 93 -39.54 -2.50 2.79
N GLY A 94 -40.65 -3.19 3.06
CA GLY A 94 -41.96 -2.94 2.46
C GLY A 94 -42.59 -4.18 1.81
N ILE A 95 -43.61 -3.97 0.97
CA ILE A 95 -44.35 -5.02 0.27
C ILE A 95 -43.91 -5.11 -1.19
N PHE A 96 -43.45 -6.29 -1.61
CA PHE A 96 -42.92 -6.54 -2.94
C PHE A 96 -43.70 -7.63 -3.67
N ALA A 97 -43.77 -7.51 -4.99
CA ALA A 97 -44.33 -8.50 -5.90
C ALA A 97 -43.27 -8.98 -6.89
N SER A 98 -42.91 -10.26 -6.83
CA SER A 98 -41.97 -10.89 -7.75
C SER A 98 -42.74 -11.76 -8.75
N THR A 99 -42.50 -11.56 -10.04
CA THR A 99 -43.23 -12.21 -11.14
C THR A 99 -42.25 -12.92 -12.07
N TRP A 100 -42.52 -14.18 -12.37
CA TRP A 100 -41.84 -14.99 -13.38
C TRP A 100 -42.82 -15.39 -14.47
N GLN A 101 -42.44 -15.27 -15.74
CA GLN A 101 -43.31 -15.59 -16.88
C GLN A 101 -42.54 -16.27 -18.02
N ILE A 102 -43.21 -17.17 -18.73
CA ILE A 102 -42.71 -17.77 -19.97
C ILE A 102 -43.85 -17.92 -20.99
N SER A 103 -43.54 -17.79 -22.28
CA SER A 103 -44.53 -17.94 -23.35
C SER A 103 -43.93 -18.58 -24.60
N THR A 104 -44.78 -19.12 -25.46
CA THR A 104 -44.41 -19.69 -26.76
C THR A 104 -44.59 -18.65 -27.88
N ALA A 105 -43.65 -18.64 -28.83
CA ALA A 105 -43.75 -17.84 -30.03
C ALA A 105 -44.79 -18.41 -31.02
N ARG A 106 -45.20 -17.62 -32.01
CA ARG A 106 -46.17 -18.05 -33.05
C ARG A 106 -45.72 -19.28 -33.87
N THR A 107 -44.42 -19.57 -33.85
CA THR A 107 -43.76 -20.72 -34.50
C THR A 107 -43.73 -22.00 -33.65
N GLY A 108 -44.19 -21.96 -32.39
CA GLY A 108 -44.22 -23.11 -31.48
C GLY A 108 -43.02 -23.25 -30.53
N ASN A 109 -41.96 -22.45 -30.72
CA ASN A 109 -40.79 -22.47 -29.83
C ASN A 109 -41.02 -21.64 -28.55
N LEU A 110 -40.47 -22.08 -27.41
CA LEU A 110 -40.49 -21.32 -26.16
C LEU A 110 -39.62 -20.07 -26.28
N ARG A 111 -40.17 -18.92 -25.88
CA ARG A 111 -39.42 -17.69 -25.66
C ARG A 111 -38.63 -17.80 -24.36
N ASP A 112 -37.60 -16.97 -24.27
CA ASP A 112 -36.86 -16.80 -23.03
C ASP A 112 -37.78 -16.30 -21.92
N TYR A 113 -37.49 -16.69 -20.69
CA TYR A 113 -38.29 -16.31 -19.53
C TYR A 113 -38.10 -14.83 -19.20
N HIS A 114 -39.14 -14.24 -18.62
CA HIS A 114 -39.15 -12.89 -18.08
C HIS A 114 -39.30 -12.96 -16.57
N MET A 115 -38.59 -12.09 -15.86
CA MET A 115 -38.67 -11.99 -14.42
C MET A 115 -38.61 -10.53 -14.01
N GLU A 116 -39.48 -10.13 -13.09
CA GLU A 116 -39.68 -8.75 -12.69
C GLU A 116 -39.95 -8.67 -11.18
N LEU A 117 -39.51 -7.57 -10.57
CA LEU A 117 -39.75 -7.25 -9.17
C LEU A 117 -40.31 -5.83 -9.06
N ALA A 118 -41.43 -5.68 -8.36
CA ALA A 118 -42.07 -4.39 -8.11
C ALA A 118 -42.28 -4.18 -6.62
N ASN A 119 -42.07 -2.96 -6.15
CA ASN A 119 -42.55 -2.51 -4.84
C ASN A 119 -43.99 -2.02 -5.03
N LEU A 120 -44.93 -2.47 -4.20
CA LEU A 120 -46.35 -2.07 -4.34
C LEU A 120 -46.59 -0.59 -4.00
N GLU A 121 -45.67 0.07 -3.30
CA GLU A 121 -45.76 1.50 -2.96
C GLU A 121 -45.05 2.40 -3.96
N SER A 122 -43.87 2.00 -4.46
CA SER A 122 -43.02 2.83 -5.34
C SER A 122 -43.01 2.41 -6.81
N GLY A 123 -43.67 1.31 -7.16
CA GLY A 123 -43.73 0.78 -8.52
C GLY A 123 -42.59 -0.18 -8.90
N HIS A 124 -42.41 -0.39 -10.21
CA HIS A 124 -41.46 -1.34 -10.78
C HIS A 124 -40.01 -0.96 -10.52
N LEU A 125 -39.17 -1.96 -10.21
CA LEU A 125 -37.72 -1.78 -10.11
C LEU A 125 -37.09 -2.10 -11.47
N ASP A 126 -36.30 -1.17 -12.02
CA ASP A 126 -35.59 -1.34 -13.29
C ASP A 126 -34.39 -2.27 -13.11
N LEU A 127 -34.66 -3.58 -13.08
CA LEU A 127 -33.69 -4.65 -12.89
C LEU A 127 -33.65 -5.56 -14.11
N LYS A 128 -32.45 -6.03 -14.48
CA LYS A 128 -32.33 -7.13 -15.43
C LYS A 128 -32.89 -8.40 -14.81
N LYS A 129 -33.52 -9.25 -15.62
CA LYS A 129 -34.10 -10.52 -15.16
C LYS A 129 -33.12 -11.46 -14.42
N SER A 130 -31.81 -11.36 -14.67
CA SER A 130 -30.76 -12.11 -13.97
C SER A 130 -30.51 -11.62 -12.56
N ASP A 131 -30.83 -10.35 -12.29
CA ASP A 131 -30.50 -9.65 -11.05
C ASP A 131 -31.67 -9.70 -10.07
N VAL A 132 -32.89 -9.99 -10.57
CA VAL A 132 -34.10 -10.14 -9.75
C VAL A 132 -33.97 -11.19 -8.66
N PRO A 133 -33.44 -12.42 -8.91
CA PRO A 133 -33.17 -13.38 -7.83
C PRO A 133 -32.25 -12.81 -6.75
N GLY A 134 -31.13 -12.20 -7.13
CA GLY A 134 -30.17 -11.61 -6.19
C GLY A 134 -30.78 -10.46 -5.38
N LYS A 135 -31.64 -9.65 -5.99
CA LYS A 135 -32.38 -8.59 -5.27
C LYS A 135 -33.40 -9.19 -4.29
N ASN A 136 -34.11 -10.25 -4.68
CA ASN A 136 -34.98 -10.98 -3.75
C ASN A 136 -34.19 -11.56 -2.57
N GLU A 137 -32.98 -12.10 -2.79
CA GLU A 137 -32.10 -12.57 -1.70
C GLU A 137 -31.73 -11.44 -0.72
N GLU A 138 -31.43 -10.24 -1.23
CA GLU A 138 -31.14 -9.05 -0.43
C GLU A 138 -32.35 -8.57 0.38
N LEU A 139 -33.53 -8.50 -0.25
CA LEU A 139 -34.77 -8.01 0.38
C LEU A 139 -35.32 -8.98 1.43
N ILE A 140 -35.22 -10.29 1.16
CA ILE A 140 -35.68 -11.35 2.06
C ILE A 140 -34.63 -11.60 3.16
N GLY A 141 -33.35 -11.35 2.86
CA GLY A 141 -32.21 -11.64 3.75
C GLY A 141 -31.76 -13.10 3.70
N LEU A 142 -32.35 -13.93 2.84
CA LEU A 142 -32.04 -15.35 2.69
C LEU A 142 -31.74 -15.66 1.22
N ASN A 143 -30.66 -16.38 0.96
CA ASN A 143 -30.41 -16.95 -0.36
C ASN A 143 -31.33 -18.14 -0.64
N TYR A 144 -31.38 -18.63 -1.89
CA TYR A 144 -32.24 -19.76 -2.27
C TYR A 144 -32.12 -20.98 -1.34
N ASP A 145 -30.90 -21.45 -1.04
CA ASP A 145 -30.67 -22.64 -0.20
C ASP A 145 -31.15 -22.41 1.25
N GLN A 146 -30.96 -21.20 1.77
CA GLN A 146 -31.44 -20.79 3.08
C GLN A 146 -32.96 -20.65 3.13
N PHE A 147 -33.56 -20.11 2.07
CA PHE A 147 -35.00 -19.94 1.93
C PHE A 147 -35.70 -21.30 1.92
N ILE A 148 -35.22 -22.26 1.12
CA ILE A 148 -35.76 -23.62 1.16
C ILE A 148 -35.59 -24.19 2.58
N LYS A 149 -34.39 -24.20 3.16
CA LYS A 149 -34.18 -24.83 4.47
C LYS A 149 -34.92 -24.17 5.65
N SER A 150 -35.29 -22.88 5.56
CA SER A 150 -35.87 -22.12 6.68
C SER A 150 -37.33 -21.73 6.49
N VAL A 151 -37.84 -21.70 5.25
CA VAL A 151 -39.20 -21.27 4.89
C VAL A 151 -39.99 -22.41 4.24
N VAL A 152 -39.34 -23.32 3.51
CA VAL A 152 -39.98 -24.41 2.75
C VAL A 152 -39.31 -25.75 3.04
N LEU A 153 -39.83 -26.51 4.01
CA LEU A 153 -39.35 -27.87 4.31
C LEU A 153 -39.74 -28.83 3.16
N ALA A 154 -38.91 -28.82 2.12
CA ALA A 154 -39.00 -29.68 0.96
C ALA A 154 -38.45 -31.10 1.25
N GLN A 155 -38.87 -32.04 0.41
CA GLN A 155 -38.60 -33.47 0.53
C GLN A 155 -37.16 -33.87 0.86
N GLY A 156 -36.95 -34.44 2.05
CA GLY A 156 -35.70 -35.07 2.48
C GLY A 156 -34.49 -34.14 2.69
N GLU A 157 -34.61 -32.83 2.46
CA GLU A 157 -33.49 -31.88 2.55
C GLU A 157 -33.05 -31.58 3.99
N PHE A 158 -33.98 -31.58 4.95
CA PHE A 158 -33.65 -31.30 6.36
C PHE A 158 -33.06 -32.54 7.06
N ALA A 159 -33.48 -33.74 6.68
CA ALA A 159 -32.85 -34.98 7.15
C ALA A 159 -31.37 -35.06 6.73
N LYS A 160 -31.02 -34.53 5.55
CA LYS A 160 -29.61 -34.38 5.13
C LYS A 160 -28.84 -33.44 6.04
N PHE A 161 -29.42 -32.33 6.51
CA PHE A 161 -28.76 -31.40 7.43
C PHE A 161 -28.29 -32.08 8.74
N LEU A 162 -29.09 -33.01 9.28
CA LEU A 162 -28.74 -33.81 10.46
C LEU A 162 -27.55 -34.76 10.21
N GLN A 163 -27.36 -35.18 8.96
CA GLN A 163 -26.40 -36.21 8.56
C GLN A 163 -25.08 -35.65 7.99
N VAL A 164 -25.06 -34.36 7.62
CA VAL A 164 -23.89 -33.67 7.02
C VAL A 164 -22.73 -33.56 8.03
N PRO A 165 -21.46 -33.75 7.62
CA PRO A 165 -20.28 -33.67 8.51
C PRO A 165 -20.05 -32.29 9.13
N LYS A 166 -19.29 -32.22 10.23
CA LYS A 166 -19.03 -30.98 11.02
C LYS A 166 -18.60 -29.80 10.15
N LYS A 167 -17.67 -30.00 9.22
CA LYS A 167 -17.15 -28.94 8.34
C LYS A 167 -18.20 -28.34 7.40
N GLU A 168 -19.03 -29.18 6.79
CA GLU A 168 -20.09 -28.75 5.88
C GLU A 168 -21.27 -28.14 6.66
N ARG A 169 -21.60 -28.71 7.83
CA ARG A 169 -22.59 -28.17 8.76
C ARG A 169 -22.17 -26.79 9.28
N GLY A 170 -20.90 -26.64 9.67
CA GLY A 170 -20.30 -25.39 10.11
C GLY A 170 -20.39 -24.30 9.05
N ALA A 171 -20.09 -24.63 7.79
CA ALA A 171 -20.24 -23.70 6.67
C ALA A 171 -21.72 -23.30 6.40
N LEU A 172 -22.67 -24.19 6.64
CA LEU A 172 -24.11 -23.88 6.56
C LEU A 172 -24.54 -22.97 7.72
N LEU A 173 -24.15 -23.30 8.95
CA LEU A 173 -24.43 -22.50 10.15
C LEU A 173 -23.83 -21.11 10.04
N GLU A 174 -22.58 -21.00 9.58
CA GLU A 174 -21.88 -19.73 9.37
C GLU A 174 -22.65 -18.77 8.46
N LYS A 175 -23.27 -19.32 7.41
CA LYS A 175 -24.08 -18.53 6.48
C LYS A 175 -25.43 -18.14 7.07
N ILE A 176 -26.05 -19.01 7.87
CA ILE A 176 -27.39 -18.77 8.45
C ILE A 176 -27.31 -17.80 9.64
N THR A 177 -26.26 -17.90 10.46
CA THR A 177 -26.13 -17.13 11.70
C THR A 177 -25.18 -15.92 11.58
N GLY A 178 -24.51 -15.78 10.44
CA GLY A 178 -23.66 -14.64 10.13
C GLY A 178 -22.30 -14.65 10.84
N THR A 179 -21.79 -15.82 11.25
CA THR A 179 -20.50 -15.93 11.98
C THR A 179 -19.26 -15.68 11.11
N GLN A 180 -19.43 -15.35 9.82
CA GLN A 180 -18.36 -14.98 8.89
C GLN A 180 -17.46 -13.84 9.43
N ILE A 181 -18.02 -12.98 10.27
CA ILE A 181 -17.27 -11.89 10.92
C ILE A 181 -16.12 -12.42 11.79
N TYR A 182 -16.31 -13.55 12.48
CA TYR A 182 -15.29 -14.14 13.36
C TYR A 182 -14.12 -14.71 12.55
N ARG A 183 -14.40 -15.28 11.37
CA ARG A 183 -13.37 -15.68 10.40
C ARG A 183 -12.49 -14.50 10.00
N ARG A 184 -13.11 -13.36 9.68
CA ARG A 184 -12.40 -12.14 9.31
C ARG A 184 -11.56 -11.59 10.46
N ILE A 185 -12.11 -11.56 11.68
CA ILE A 185 -11.38 -11.08 12.87
C ILE A 185 -10.14 -11.94 13.12
N GLY A 186 -10.24 -13.27 13.00
CA GLY A 186 -9.10 -14.17 13.14
C GLY A 186 -8.01 -13.94 12.08
N GLN A 187 -8.39 -13.67 10.82
CA GLN A 187 -7.45 -13.33 9.76
C GLN A 187 -6.73 -12.00 10.03
N GLU A 188 -7.47 -10.96 10.43
CA GLU A 188 -6.90 -9.64 10.73
C GLU A 188 -5.91 -9.70 11.91
N ALA A 189 -6.23 -10.44 12.97
CA ALA A 189 -5.31 -10.65 14.09
C ALA A 189 -4.00 -11.30 13.63
N TYR A 190 -4.08 -12.31 12.75
CA TYR A 190 -2.92 -12.99 12.17
C TYR A 190 -2.06 -12.08 11.30
N PHE A 191 -2.69 -11.30 10.41
CA PHE A 191 -1.93 -10.39 9.54
C PHE A 191 -1.29 -9.25 10.31
N LYS A 192 -2.00 -8.66 11.29
CA LYS A 192 -1.46 -7.60 12.15
C LYS A 192 -0.25 -8.07 12.96
N TYR A 193 -0.33 -9.25 13.58
CA TYR A 193 0.81 -9.80 14.32
C TYR A 193 2.01 -10.06 13.41
N ASN A 194 1.81 -10.70 12.24
CA ASN A 194 2.90 -10.98 11.31
C ASN A 194 3.56 -9.72 10.74
N GLN A 195 2.78 -8.68 10.48
CA GLN A 195 3.31 -7.39 10.04
C GLN A 195 4.23 -6.79 11.10
N VAL A 196 3.75 -6.69 12.36
CA VAL A 196 4.53 -6.11 13.45
C VAL A 196 5.78 -6.95 13.75
N LYS A 197 5.68 -8.29 13.66
CA LYS A 197 6.81 -9.19 13.80
C LYS A 197 7.89 -8.92 12.75
N LYS A 198 7.50 -8.81 11.48
CA LYS A 198 8.42 -8.53 10.37
C LYS A 198 9.11 -7.17 10.53
N ASP A 199 8.35 -6.12 10.83
CA ASP A 199 8.91 -4.77 11.04
C ASP A 199 9.91 -4.75 12.21
N THR A 200 9.63 -5.52 13.26
CA THR A 200 10.53 -5.65 14.42
C THR A 200 11.81 -6.41 14.06
N GLU A 201 11.71 -7.47 13.26
CA GLU A 201 12.88 -8.23 12.76
C GLU A 201 13.77 -7.37 11.85
N GLU A 202 13.20 -6.57 10.95
CA GLU A 202 13.96 -5.65 10.09
C GLU A 202 14.73 -4.61 10.91
N LYS A 203 14.13 -4.06 11.96
CA LYS A 203 14.81 -3.12 12.87
C LYS A 203 15.91 -3.79 13.68
N ARG A 204 15.69 -5.03 14.15
CA ARG A 204 16.74 -5.81 14.82
C ARG A 204 17.92 -6.08 13.89
N LEU A 205 17.67 -6.41 12.63
CA LEU A 205 18.73 -6.66 11.66
C LEU A 205 19.55 -5.38 11.39
N LYS A 206 18.90 -4.20 11.35
CA LYS A 206 19.60 -2.90 11.28
C LYS A 206 20.45 -2.63 12.52
N ILE A 207 19.97 -2.96 13.72
CA ILE A 207 20.75 -2.84 14.96
C ILE A 207 22.03 -3.68 14.86
N GLU A 208 21.93 -4.94 14.42
CA GLU A 208 23.10 -5.80 14.21
C GLU A 208 24.08 -5.20 13.19
N THR A 209 23.59 -4.66 12.07
CA THR A 209 24.46 -3.97 11.08
C THR A 209 25.21 -2.78 11.69
N PHE A 210 24.55 -1.97 12.52
CA PHE A 210 25.23 -0.87 13.21
C PHE A 210 26.22 -1.37 14.27
N LYS A 211 25.91 -2.46 14.97
CA LYS A 211 26.82 -3.10 15.95
C LYS A 211 28.08 -3.64 15.28
N GLU A 212 27.98 -4.24 14.10
CA GLU A 212 29.13 -4.71 13.31
C GLU A 212 30.06 -3.57 12.87
N GLN A 213 29.54 -2.35 12.73
CA GLN A 213 30.31 -1.16 12.36
C GLN A 213 30.96 -0.45 13.56
N LEU A 214 30.71 -0.92 14.79
CA LEU A 214 31.32 -0.36 15.98
C LEU A 214 32.77 -0.83 16.11
N LEU A 215 33.65 0.11 16.46
CA LEU A 215 34.98 -0.18 16.94
C LEU A 215 34.88 -0.93 18.27
N ALA A 216 35.81 -1.87 18.50
CA ALA A 216 35.98 -2.50 19.81
C ALA A 216 36.26 -1.42 20.88
N GLU A 217 35.79 -1.62 22.11
CA GLU A 217 35.92 -0.64 23.20
C GLU A 217 37.37 -0.23 23.46
N GLU A 218 38.31 -1.19 23.38
CA GLU A 218 39.75 -0.93 23.53
C GLU A 218 40.28 0.03 22.46
N ILE A 219 39.92 -0.20 21.19
CA ILE A 219 40.32 0.64 20.05
C ILE A 219 39.67 2.03 20.15
N TYR A 220 38.41 2.09 20.59
CA TYR A 220 37.70 3.35 20.78
C TYR A 220 38.35 4.21 21.86
N ALA A 221 38.71 3.61 23.00
CA ALA A 221 39.43 4.29 24.08
C ALA A 221 40.81 4.80 23.61
N GLU A 222 41.57 3.97 22.88
CA GLU A 222 42.84 4.39 22.27
C GLU A 222 42.65 5.60 21.34
N LYS A 223 41.63 5.59 20.47
CA LYS A 223 41.35 6.68 19.55
C LYS A 223 40.91 7.96 20.27
N GLN A 224 40.19 7.86 21.39
CA GLN A 224 39.86 9.01 22.22
C GLN A 224 41.12 9.64 22.83
N THR A 225 41.99 8.84 23.44
CA THR A 225 43.26 9.31 23.99
C THR A 225 44.16 9.90 22.89
N GLN A 226 44.17 9.29 21.70
CA GLN A 226 44.90 9.82 20.54
C GLN A 226 44.36 11.19 20.10
N ALA A 227 43.04 11.37 20.04
CA ALA A 227 42.43 12.65 19.70
C ALA A 227 42.74 13.75 20.73
N GLU A 228 42.71 13.43 22.02
CA GLU A 228 43.08 14.36 23.10
C GLU A 228 44.55 14.80 22.99
N LYS A 229 45.44 13.84 22.72
CA LYS A 229 46.87 14.13 22.51
C LYS A 229 47.08 15.05 21.29
N LEU A 230 46.45 14.74 20.15
CA LEU A 230 46.54 15.56 18.94
C LEU A 230 45.96 16.96 19.16
N GLN A 231 44.86 17.11 19.90
CA GLN A 231 44.32 18.42 20.30
C GLN A 231 45.30 19.23 21.15
N LEU A 232 45.97 18.58 22.10
CA LEU A 232 46.97 19.24 22.95
C LEU A 232 48.17 19.71 22.12
N GLU A 233 48.67 18.85 21.22
CA GLU A 233 49.75 19.19 20.29
C GLU A 233 49.36 20.33 19.34
N LYS A 234 48.15 20.31 18.78
CA LYS A 234 47.59 21.43 17.99
C LYS A 234 47.59 22.73 18.78
N LYS A 235 47.19 22.71 20.06
CA LYS A 235 47.22 23.90 20.93
C LYS A 235 48.65 24.40 21.12
N ASN A 236 49.59 23.50 21.34
CA ASN A 236 51.01 23.84 21.51
C ASN A 236 51.62 24.43 20.23
N PHE A 237 51.34 23.86 19.06
CA PHE A 237 51.79 24.41 17.77
C PHE A 237 51.21 25.81 17.52
N ASN A 238 49.91 26.04 17.79
CA ASN A 238 49.33 27.38 17.64
C ASN A 238 49.97 28.41 18.58
N LEU A 239 50.25 28.03 19.82
CA LEU A 239 50.97 28.90 20.77
C LEU A 239 52.39 29.21 20.31
N SER A 240 53.10 28.24 19.75
CA SER A 240 54.47 28.43 19.24
C SER A 240 54.49 29.31 17.99
N ILE A 241 53.58 29.05 17.04
CA ILE A 241 53.39 29.87 15.83
C ILE A 241 53.06 31.31 16.21
N GLN A 242 52.18 31.52 17.20
CA GLN A 242 51.85 32.86 17.69
C GLN A 242 53.09 33.55 18.25
N LYS A 243 53.83 32.91 19.16
CA LYS A 243 55.08 33.46 19.73
C LYS A 243 56.11 33.80 18.66
N ASN A 244 56.33 32.89 17.71
CA ASN A 244 57.30 33.09 16.62
C ASN A 244 56.86 34.21 15.67
N SER A 245 55.55 34.34 15.40
CA SER A 245 55.01 35.46 14.60
C SER A 245 55.12 36.81 15.31
N GLU A 246 54.89 36.86 16.62
CA GLU A 246 55.08 38.07 17.43
C GLU A 246 56.56 38.47 17.49
N ALA A 247 57.47 37.50 17.60
CA ALA A 247 58.92 37.73 17.59
C ALA A 247 59.44 38.21 16.22
N ILE A 248 58.91 37.68 15.11
CA ILE A 248 59.23 38.16 13.76
C ILE A 248 58.77 39.61 13.59
N LYS A 249 57.52 39.91 13.98
CA LYS A 249 56.98 41.27 13.91
C LYS A 249 57.79 42.26 14.75
N LEU A 250 58.19 41.88 15.96
CA LEU A 250 59.06 42.68 16.81
C LEU A 250 60.38 43.04 16.10
N LYS A 251 61.00 42.09 15.40
CA LYS A 251 62.26 42.32 14.67
C LYS A 251 62.08 43.14 13.40
N GLU A 252 60.98 42.98 12.68
CA GLU A 252 60.63 43.83 11.53
C GLU A 252 60.40 45.29 11.97
N ASP A 253 59.64 45.49 13.06
CA ASP A 253 59.39 46.81 13.66
C ASP A 253 60.73 47.44 14.14
N LEU A 254 61.62 46.65 14.74
CA LEU A 254 62.94 47.11 15.21
C LEU A 254 63.85 47.56 14.04
N GLN A 255 63.88 46.81 12.93
CA GLN A 255 64.63 47.19 11.72
C GLN A 255 64.09 48.48 11.08
N GLU A 256 62.77 48.70 11.10
CA GLU A 256 62.15 49.91 10.58
C GLU A 256 62.48 51.14 11.44
N GLN A 257 62.38 51.00 12.76
CA GLN A 257 62.68 52.06 13.73
C GLN A 257 64.17 52.46 13.71
N GLU A 258 65.10 51.49 13.61
CA GLU A 258 66.54 51.79 13.48
C GLU A 258 66.87 52.59 12.22
N LYS A 259 66.18 52.30 11.11
CA LYS A 259 66.33 53.05 9.86
C LYS A 259 65.81 54.49 9.99
N GLU A 260 64.71 54.70 10.71
CA GLU A 260 64.12 56.02 10.98
C GLU A 260 64.98 56.86 11.94
N LEU A 261 65.60 56.23 12.95
CA LEU A 261 66.56 56.88 13.84
C LEU A 261 67.77 57.41 13.05
N LEU A 262 68.34 56.59 12.17
CA LEU A 262 69.52 56.95 11.37
C LEU A 262 69.24 58.11 10.39
N ALA A 263 67.99 58.21 9.91
CA ALA A 263 67.54 59.36 9.13
C ALA A 263 67.38 60.63 9.98
N THR A 264 66.88 60.50 11.21
CA THR A 264 66.68 61.60 12.17
C THR A 264 68.02 62.20 12.65
N GLU A 265 69.03 61.37 12.90
CA GLU A 265 70.38 61.82 13.31
C GLU A 265 71.07 62.70 12.26
N LYS A 266 70.88 62.40 10.98
CA LYS A 266 71.35 63.23 9.87
C LYS A 266 70.68 64.61 9.84
N GLN A 267 69.41 64.70 10.25
CA GLN A 267 68.68 65.97 10.32
C GLN A 267 69.13 66.83 11.51
N ILE A 268 69.47 66.23 12.66
CA ILE A 268 69.96 66.95 13.84
C ILE A 268 71.30 67.64 13.54
N THR A 269 72.24 66.92 12.93
CA THR A 269 73.56 67.47 12.56
C THR A 269 73.43 68.68 11.61
N GLN A 270 72.41 68.68 10.75
CA GLN A 270 72.12 69.79 9.86
C GLN A 270 71.56 71.02 10.60
N VAL A 271 70.71 70.83 11.61
CA VAL A 271 70.10 71.92 12.41
C VAL A 271 71.10 72.56 13.39
N GLU A 272 72.03 71.78 13.95
CA GLU A 272 73.07 72.30 14.85
C GLU A 272 74.04 73.25 14.14
N ALA A 273 74.39 72.95 12.88
CA ALA A 273 75.20 73.84 12.03
C ALA A 273 74.50 75.20 11.78
N SER A 274 73.20 75.19 11.49
CA SER A 274 72.41 76.41 11.26
C SER A 274 72.20 77.26 12.53
N THR A 275 72.23 76.65 13.72
CA THR A 275 72.04 77.37 14.99
C THR A 275 73.28 78.17 15.40
N ALA A 276 74.47 77.65 15.15
CA ALA A 276 75.74 78.33 15.43
C ALA A 276 75.97 79.57 14.53
N GLU A 277 75.45 79.52 13.30
CA GLU A 277 75.52 80.62 12.34
C GLU A 277 74.59 81.79 12.75
N PHE A 278 73.42 81.49 13.32
CA PHE A 278 72.43 82.47 13.77
C PHE A 278 72.90 83.34 14.96
N GLU A 279 73.55 82.77 15.98
CA GLU A 279 74.00 83.55 17.16
C GLU A 279 75.10 84.57 16.83
N LYS A 280 75.92 84.28 15.81
CA LYS A 280 77.03 85.14 15.37
C LYS A 280 76.56 86.43 14.68
N GLU A 281 75.42 86.38 13.97
CA GLU A 281 74.96 87.49 13.13
C GLU A 281 73.90 88.40 13.79
N LYS A 282 73.02 87.85 14.63
CA LYS A 282 71.79 88.55 15.08
C LYS A 282 71.76 88.92 16.58
N GLY A 283 72.64 88.37 17.42
CA GLY A 283 72.54 88.45 18.91
C GLY A 283 72.78 89.82 19.56
N LYS A 284 73.64 90.69 19.00
CA LYS A 284 73.94 92.02 19.57
C LYS A 284 72.80 93.04 19.41
N LYS A 285 71.99 92.90 18.36
CA LYS A 285 70.88 93.82 18.05
C LYS A 285 69.68 93.59 18.99
N LEU A 286 69.50 92.38 19.52
CA LEU A 286 68.38 92.02 20.41
C LEU A 286 68.40 92.76 21.76
N LYS A 287 69.59 93.04 22.31
CA LYS A 287 69.77 93.74 23.60
C LYS A 287 69.38 95.23 23.58
N GLN A 288 69.50 95.89 22.43
CA GLN A 288 69.18 97.33 22.29
C GLN A 288 67.65 97.58 22.25
N HIS A 289 66.86 96.55 21.97
CA HIS A 289 65.39 96.62 21.95
C HIS A 289 64.76 96.67 23.36
N GLU A 290 65.43 96.15 24.38
CA GLU A 290 64.92 96.07 25.76
C GLU A 290 64.78 97.45 26.44
N GLU A 291 65.52 98.47 26.00
CA GLU A 291 65.51 99.82 26.61
C GLU A 291 64.34 100.71 26.14
N ILE A 292 63.68 100.39 25.02
CA ILE A 292 62.57 101.18 24.43
C ILE A 292 61.20 100.81 25.06
N GLN A 293 61.19 99.87 26.03
CA GLN A 293 59.99 99.29 26.65
C GLN A 293 59.16 100.28 27.50
N PHE A 294 59.70 101.43 27.90
CA PHE A 294 59.03 102.36 28.81
C PHE A 294 57.83 103.14 28.20
N PHE A 295 57.70 103.18 26.88
CA PHE A 295 56.56 103.77 26.16
C PHE A 295 55.60 102.69 25.63
N SER A 296 55.64 101.48 26.20
CA SER A 296 55.02 100.29 25.60
C SER A 296 53.51 100.28 25.61
N GLU A 297 52.78 100.81 26.60
CA GLU A 297 51.31 100.64 26.67
C GLU A 297 50.56 101.37 25.56
N ASP A 298 50.94 102.61 25.23
CA ASP A 298 50.31 103.38 24.15
C ASP A 298 50.78 102.89 22.77
N LEU A 299 52.06 102.52 22.64
CA LEU A 299 52.59 101.86 21.42
C LEU A 299 51.99 100.46 21.22
N ASN A 300 51.70 99.72 22.31
CA ASN A 300 51.05 98.41 22.28
C ASN A 300 49.55 98.54 21.99
N SER A 301 48.87 99.58 22.47
CA SER A 301 47.46 99.84 22.13
C SER A 301 47.30 100.18 20.64
N TRP A 302 48.25 100.95 20.09
CA TRP A 302 48.35 101.18 18.65
C TRP A 302 48.68 99.89 17.87
N GLN A 303 49.65 99.11 18.35
CA GLN A 303 50.03 97.82 17.77
C GLN A 303 48.94 96.74 17.93
N ASN A 304 48.11 96.80 18.99
CA ASN A 304 46.99 95.89 19.27
C ASN A 304 45.79 96.20 18.38
N LEU A 305 45.44 97.47 18.17
CA LEU A 305 44.43 97.83 17.17
C LEU A 305 44.92 97.48 15.74
N GLN A 306 46.22 97.62 15.47
CA GLN A 306 46.82 97.14 14.22
C GLN A 306 46.82 95.61 14.11
N LYS A 307 47.01 94.91 15.24
CA LYS A 307 46.94 93.45 15.32
C LYS A 307 45.50 92.94 15.23
N GLU A 308 44.51 93.65 15.77
CA GLU A 308 43.08 93.37 15.58
C GLU A 308 42.65 93.63 14.14
N GLN A 309 43.12 94.72 13.51
CA GLN A 309 42.94 94.96 12.08
C GLN A 309 43.54 93.79 11.26
N LYS A 310 44.77 93.38 11.58
CA LYS A 310 45.44 92.25 10.91
C LYS A 310 44.78 90.90 11.20
N ASN A 311 44.33 90.66 12.43
CA ASN A 311 43.64 89.44 12.84
C ASN A 311 42.25 89.34 12.21
N ASN A 312 41.49 90.44 12.17
CA ASN A 312 40.21 90.48 11.46
C ASN A 312 40.43 90.27 9.97
N THR A 313 41.51 90.81 9.39
CA THR A 313 41.88 90.56 7.98
C THR A 313 42.29 89.09 7.75
N VAL A 314 43.04 88.49 8.67
CA VAL A 314 43.41 87.06 8.62
C VAL A 314 42.18 86.18 8.81
N GLN A 315 41.30 86.48 9.75
CA GLN A 315 40.03 85.78 9.94
C GLN A 315 39.11 85.92 8.74
N ILE A 316 39.06 87.09 8.10
CA ILE A 316 38.35 87.27 6.82
C ILE A 316 38.96 86.36 5.76
N ASN A 317 40.29 86.29 5.64
CA ASN A 317 40.95 85.38 4.71
C ASN A 317 40.71 83.90 5.06
N GLU A 318 40.69 83.53 6.34
CA GLU A 318 40.39 82.16 6.80
C GLU A 318 38.92 81.80 6.56
N ILE A 319 37.98 82.70 6.81
CA ILE A 319 36.56 82.53 6.53
C ILE A 319 36.32 82.45 5.02
N GLN A 320 37.00 83.29 4.23
CA GLN A 320 36.97 83.23 2.76
C GLN A 320 37.58 81.93 2.23
N GLN A 321 38.65 81.43 2.86
CA GLN A 321 39.24 80.13 2.54
C GLN A 321 38.29 78.99 2.92
N ASN A 322 37.67 79.01 4.09
CA ASN A 322 36.65 78.03 4.49
C ASN A 322 35.42 78.07 3.57
N LEU A 323 34.98 79.26 3.16
CA LEU A 323 33.92 79.41 2.15
C LEU A 323 34.34 78.80 0.82
N LYS A 324 35.60 78.99 0.41
CA LYS A 324 36.16 78.36 -0.78
C LYS A 324 36.19 76.84 -0.65
N ASP A 325 36.64 76.30 0.48
CA ASP A 325 36.68 74.86 0.76
C ASP A 325 35.26 74.25 0.78
N PHE A 326 34.28 74.93 1.38
CA PHE A 326 32.88 74.48 1.34
C PHE A 326 32.25 74.61 -0.05
N GLN A 327 32.66 75.60 -0.85
CA GLN A 327 32.27 75.73 -2.26
C GLN A 327 32.89 74.63 -3.13
N GLU A 328 34.15 74.25 -2.88
CA GLU A 328 34.82 73.11 -3.51
C GLU A 328 34.19 71.78 -3.07
N LYS A 329 33.79 71.66 -1.80
CA LYS A 329 33.03 70.51 -1.31
C LYS A 329 31.64 70.43 -1.95
N ARG A 330 30.99 71.57 -2.19
CA ARG A 330 29.72 71.64 -2.93
C ARG A 330 29.89 71.16 -4.37
N THR A 331 30.93 71.59 -5.08
CA THR A 331 31.19 71.10 -6.45
C THR A 331 31.54 69.62 -6.46
N HIS A 332 32.27 69.13 -5.44
CA HIS A 332 32.55 67.71 -5.28
C HIS A 332 31.27 66.90 -5.06
N LEU A 333 30.41 67.29 -4.11
CA LEU A 333 29.11 66.65 -3.88
C LEU A 333 28.21 66.72 -5.12
N GLN A 334 28.21 67.83 -5.86
CA GLN A 334 27.48 67.96 -7.12
C GLN A 334 27.99 66.98 -8.20
N THR A 335 29.31 66.74 -8.22
CA THR A 335 29.94 65.74 -9.09
C THR A 335 29.62 64.32 -8.63
N GLU A 336 29.53 64.08 -7.33
CA GLU A 336 29.10 62.80 -6.75
C GLU A 336 27.63 62.50 -7.10
N PHE A 337 26.75 63.51 -7.06
CA PHE A 337 25.37 63.39 -7.53
C PHE A 337 25.28 63.06 -9.03
N SER A 338 26.09 63.73 -9.85
CA SER A 338 26.15 63.47 -11.30
C SER A 338 26.72 62.09 -11.64
N SER A 339 27.77 61.64 -10.94
CA SER A 339 28.45 60.38 -11.26
C SER A 339 27.72 59.14 -10.71
N THR A 340 27.19 59.21 -9.48
CA THR A 340 26.56 58.08 -8.78
C THR A 340 25.06 57.98 -9.09
N PHE A 341 24.36 59.11 -9.11
CA PHE A 341 22.91 59.19 -9.27
C PHE A 341 22.46 59.74 -10.62
N GLN A 342 23.39 60.13 -11.50
CA GLN A 342 23.11 60.72 -12.81
C GLN A 342 22.12 61.90 -12.74
N LEU A 343 22.19 62.65 -11.63
CA LEU A 343 21.28 63.73 -11.32
C LEU A 343 22.05 65.03 -11.12
N GLU A 344 21.72 66.05 -11.90
CA GLU A 344 22.27 67.39 -11.72
C GLU A 344 21.43 68.21 -10.75
N ILE A 345 22.02 68.53 -9.60
CA ILE A 345 21.40 69.35 -8.57
C ILE A 345 22.07 70.73 -8.48
N SER A 346 21.29 71.72 -8.06
CA SER A 346 21.75 73.06 -7.67
C SER A 346 21.06 73.47 -6.35
N PRO A 347 21.59 74.47 -5.61
CA PRO A 347 21.03 74.87 -4.31
C PRO A 347 19.55 75.26 -4.36
N GLN A 348 19.07 75.76 -5.50
CA GLN A 348 17.69 76.23 -5.69
C GLN A 348 16.70 75.11 -6.03
N ASN A 349 17.18 73.98 -6.59
CA ASN A 349 16.32 72.90 -7.10
C ASN A 349 16.60 71.52 -6.48
N ALA A 350 17.57 71.43 -5.55
CA ALA A 350 18.01 70.17 -4.97
C ALA A 350 16.86 69.39 -4.31
N SER A 351 16.05 70.04 -3.48
CA SER A 351 14.93 69.38 -2.76
C SER A 351 13.89 68.78 -3.72
N GLU A 352 13.46 69.55 -4.73
CA GLU A 352 12.45 69.10 -5.69
C GLU A 352 12.97 67.98 -6.60
N LYS A 353 14.18 68.13 -7.17
CA LYS A 353 14.80 67.10 -8.03
C LYS A 353 15.09 65.80 -7.27
N LEU A 354 15.55 65.88 -6.02
CA LEU A 354 15.83 64.70 -5.20
C LEU A 354 14.56 63.92 -4.87
N ASN A 355 13.46 64.61 -4.53
CA ASN A 355 12.20 63.95 -4.23
C ASN A 355 11.63 63.21 -5.46
N ASN A 356 11.58 63.89 -6.62
CA ASN A 356 11.10 63.27 -7.86
C ASN A 356 11.97 62.07 -8.29
N TYR A 357 13.28 62.17 -8.11
CA TYR A 357 14.21 61.08 -8.41
C TYR A 357 14.03 59.89 -7.45
N LYS A 358 13.89 60.14 -6.14
CA LYS A 358 13.60 59.10 -5.14
C LYS A 358 12.31 58.35 -5.45
N GLU A 359 11.23 59.04 -5.78
CA GLU A 359 9.97 58.39 -6.15
C GLU A 359 10.15 57.50 -7.39
N LYS A 360 10.77 58.03 -8.44
CA LYS A 360 10.99 57.28 -9.68
C LYS A 360 11.81 56.00 -9.47
N VAL A 361 12.91 56.07 -8.72
CA VAL A 361 13.76 54.91 -8.44
C VAL A 361 13.07 53.92 -7.49
N ARG A 362 12.35 54.41 -6.47
CA ARG A 362 11.56 53.55 -5.57
C ARG A 362 10.50 52.76 -6.32
N THR A 363 9.75 53.39 -7.22
CA THR A 363 8.74 52.71 -8.03
C THR A 363 9.36 51.58 -8.85
N LEU A 364 10.50 51.83 -9.52
CA LEU A 364 11.20 50.80 -10.29
C LEU A 364 11.74 49.66 -9.42
N ILE A 365 12.26 49.96 -8.22
CA ILE A 365 12.71 48.95 -7.26
C ILE A 365 11.54 48.08 -6.80
N THR A 366 10.38 48.69 -6.49
CA THR A 366 9.16 47.99 -6.09
C THR A 366 8.65 47.08 -7.22
N GLU A 367 8.47 47.61 -8.43
CA GLU A 367 8.05 46.83 -9.60
C GLU A 367 8.99 45.63 -9.87
N ARG A 368 10.30 45.83 -9.74
CA ARG A 368 11.28 44.74 -9.87
C ARG A 368 11.16 43.72 -8.74
N SER A 369 10.91 44.14 -7.50
CA SER A 369 10.74 43.24 -6.36
C SER A 369 9.48 42.38 -6.49
N GLU A 370 8.39 42.94 -7.02
CA GLU A 370 7.16 42.23 -7.36
C GLU A 370 7.43 41.18 -8.44
N LEU A 371 8.07 41.58 -9.55
CA LEU A 371 8.48 40.64 -10.61
C LEU A 371 9.37 39.50 -10.09
N LEU A 372 10.30 39.80 -9.18
CA LEU A 372 11.18 38.80 -8.57
C LEU A 372 10.39 37.82 -7.68
N SER A 373 9.38 38.30 -6.96
CA SER A 373 8.50 37.44 -6.13
C SER A 373 7.68 36.47 -6.99
N VAL A 374 7.14 36.95 -8.12
CA VAL A 374 6.41 36.13 -9.09
C VAL A 374 7.35 35.13 -9.76
N TYR A 375 8.55 35.56 -10.17
CA TYR A 375 9.58 34.67 -10.72
C TYR A 375 9.92 33.51 -9.76
N ARG A 376 10.18 33.81 -8.47
CA ARG A 376 10.52 32.77 -7.47
C ARG A 376 9.39 31.77 -7.27
N THR A 377 8.15 32.25 -7.26
CA THR A 377 6.96 31.39 -7.12
C THR A 377 6.83 30.46 -8.33
N SER A 378 6.99 30.99 -9.54
CA SER A 378 6.97 30.19 -10.78
C SER A 378 8.14 29.20 -10.86
N GLU A 379 9.34 29.59 -10.42
CA GLU A 379 10.53 28.73 -10.36
C GLU A 379 10.33 27.56 -9.39
N GLN A 380 9.76 27.82 -8.21
CA GLN A 380 9.40 26.76 -7.25
C GLN A 380 8.35 25.80 -7.80
N HIS A 381 7.34 26.32 -8.51
CA HIS A 381 6.31 25.48 -9.11
C HIS A 381 6.89 24.55 -10.19
N ILE A 382 7.74 25.08 -11.08
CA ILE A 382 8.47 24.29 -12.08
C ILE A 382 9.38 23.26 -11.40
N SER A 383 10.08 23.64 -10.33
CA SER A 383 10.92 22.70 -9.57
C SER A 383 10.12 21.55 -8.92
N GLY A 384 8.84 21.77 -8.59
CA GLY A 384 7.95 20.72 -8.12
C GLY A 384 7.60 19.72 -9.22
N LEU A 385 7.21 20.23 -10.39
CA LEU A 385 6.87 19.45 -11.59
C LEU A 385 8.09 18.71 -12.19
N LEU A 386 9.30 19.19 -11.94
CA LEU A 386 10.54 18.59 -12.41
C LEU A 386 10.92 17.27 -11.71
N LYS A 387 10.37 16.95 -10.54
CA LYS A 387 10.77 15.74 -9.79
C LYS A 387 10.59 14.44 -10.57
N ASP A 388 9.61 14.42 -11.47
CA ASP A 388 9.27 13.24 -12.26
C ASP A 388 10.15 13.09 -13.52
N PHE A 389 11.04 14.05 -13.80
CA PHE A 389 11.81 14.13 -15.04
C PHE A 389 13.27 14.51 -14.82
N GLN A 390 14.20 13.82 -15.48
CA GLN A 390 15.62 14.16 -15.42
C GLN A 390 15.99 15.20 -16.49
N PHE A 391 16.19 16.45 -16.08
CA PHE A 391 16.69 17.54 -16.93
C PHE A 391 18.14 17.90 -16.54
N SER A 392 18.98 18.21 -17.53
CA SER A 392 20.38 18.63 -17.32
C SER A 392 20.49 20.14 -17.10
N SER A 393 19.59 20.90 -17.69
CA SER A 393 19.53 22.35 -17.55
C SER A 393 18.65 22.78 -16.38
N LYS A 394 19.02 23.90 -15.75
CA LYS A 394 18.20 24.53 -14.72
C LYS A 394 17.11 25.39 -15.38
N PRO A 395 15.93 25.54 -14.75
CA PRO A 395 14.86 26.44 -15.21
C PRO A 395 15.32 27.88 -15.46
N SER A 396 16.35 28.32 -14.74
CA SER A 396 16.95 29.65 -14.89
C SER A 396 17.63 29.89 -16.24
N ASN A 397 18.02 28.83 -16.97
CA ASN A 397 18.53 28.93 -18.34
C ASN A 397 17.42 28.53 -19.33
N THR A 398 16.46 29.44 -19.50
CA THR A 398 15.19 29.18 -20.19
C THR A 398 15.35 28.69 -21.63
N ALA A 399 16.35 29.17 -22.37
CA ALA A 399 16.57 28.74 -23.75
C ALA A 399 16.98 27.25 -23.86
N VAL A 400 17.96 26.82 -23.06
CA VAL A 400 18.43 25.42 -23.05
C VAL A 400 17.35 24.50 -22.45
N PHE A 401 16.68 24.96 -21.38
CA PHE A 401 15.61 24.21 -20.73
C PHE A 401 14.40 23.98 -21.65
N GLN A 402 13.98 24.99 -22.41
CA GLN A 402 12.90 24.83 -23.39
C GLN A 402 13.27 23.88 -24.54
N GLN A 403 14.55 23.85 -24.93
CA GLN A 403 15.02 22.91 -25.95
C GLN A 403 15.00 21.46 -25.45
N GLU A 404 15.58 21.19 -24.27
CA GLU A 404 15.55 19.86 -23.64
C GLU A 404 14.11 19.38 -23.40
N LEU A 405 13.20 20.29 -23.04
CA LEU A 405 11.79 19.99 -22.83
C LEU A 405 11.08 19.58 -24.12
N LYS A 406 11.34 20.28 -25.23
CA LYS A 406 10.82 19.89 -26.56
C LYS A 406 11.34 18.54 -27.01
N GLU A 407 12.62 18.25 -26.78
CA GLU A 407 13.23 16.97 -27.12
C GLU A 407 12.55 15.81 -26.35
N LYS A 408 12.38 15.94 -25.03
CA LYS A 408 11.66 14.95 -24.21
C LYS A 408 10.20 14.81 -24.58
N GLN A 409 9.52 15.92 -24.90
CA GLN A 409 8.13 15.90 -25.34
C GLN A 409 8.00 15.14 -26.67
N HIS A 410 8.90 15.38 -27.61
CA HIS A 410 8.94 14.68 -28.89
C HIS A 410 9.24 13.18 -28.72
N GLU A 411 10.21 12.82 -27.87
CA GLU A 411 10.54 11.42 -27.54
C GLU A 411 9.32 10.67 -26.98
N LYS A 412 8.68 11.23 -25.94
CA LYS A 412 7.50 10.61 -25.31
C LYS A 412 6.27 10.62 -26.24
N SER A 413 6.10 11.66 -27.05
CA SER A 413 5.00 11.75 -28.03
C SER A 413 5.15 10.69 -29.11
N SER A 414 6.35 10.50 -29.64
CA SER A 414 6.63 9.47 -30.64
C SER A 414 6.40 8.05 -30.08
N ALA A 415 6.78 7.81 -28.82
CA ALA A 415 6.50 6.54 -28.15
C ALA A 415 5.00 6.32 -27.95
N PHE A 416 4.27 7.35 -27.51
CA PHE A 416 2.82 7.29 -27.33
C PHE A 416 2.08 7.08 -28.65
N GLU A 417 2.49 7.74 -29.74
CA GLU A 417 1.87 7.59 -31.06
C GLU A 417 1.97 6.16 -31.61
N LYS A 418 3.09 5.46 -31.35
CA LYS A 418 3.24 4.05 -31.74
C LYS A 418 2.20 3.16 -31.03
N LEU A 419 2.01 3.38 -29.73
CA LEU A 419 1.03 2.64 -28.92
C LEU A 419 -0.40 3.06 -29.26
N ASN A 420 -0.64 4.33 -29.54
CA ASN A 420 -1.92 4.85 -30.00
C ASN A 420 -2.35 4.19 -31.31
N LYS A 421 -1.43 4.03 -32.28
CA LYS A 421 -1.72 3.32 -33.54
C LYS A 421 -1.97 1.83 -33.33
N LYS A 422 -1.23 1.18 -32.43
CA LYS A 422 -1.39 -0.27 -32.14
C LYS A 422 -2.75 -0.56 -31.48
N PHE A 423 -3.15 0.25 -30.51
CA PHE A 423 -4.37 0.02 -29.70
C PHE A 423 -5.56 0.92 -30.09
N GLN A 424 -5.43 1.77 -31.10
CA GLN A 424 -6.49 2.69 -31.54
C GLN A 424 -7.08 3.49 -30.37
N LEU A 425 -6.20 4.12 -29.56
CA LEU A 425 -6.59 4.76 -28.28
C LEU A 425 -7.45 6.02 -28.44
N GLU A 426 -7.67 6.46 -29.68
CA GLU A 426 -8.60 7.53 -30.06
C GLU A 426 -10.07 7.07 -30.02
N GLU A 427 -10.33 5.81 -30.39
CA GLU A 427 -11.68 5.24 -30.43
C GLU A 427 -12.05 4.55 -29.12
N LYS A 428 -11.03 4.05 -28.39
CA LYS A 428 -11.23 3.23 -27.20
C LYS A 428 -10.22 3.56 -26.11
N SER A 429 -10.73 3.81 -24.90
CA SER A 429 -9.88 4.18 -23.78
C SER A 429 -8.98 3.02 -23.31
N VAL A 430 -7.81 3.36 -22.78
CA VAL A 430 -6.87 2.40 -22.18
C VAL A 430 -7.54 1.52 -21.12
N ALA A 431 -8.44 2.10 -20.31
CA ALA A 431 -9.14 1.37 -19.25
C ALA A 431 -10.03 0.24 -19.80
N ILE A 432 -10.76 0.50 -20.89
CA ILE A 432 -11.62 -0.50 -21.53
C ILE A 432 -10.77 -1.61 -22.15
N TRP A 433 -9.65 -1.26 -22.79
CA TRP A 433 -8.69 -2.26 -23.29
C TRP A 433 -8.12 -3.13 -22.18
N GLN A 434 -7.74 -2.53 -21.04
CA GLN A 434 -7.22 -3.27 -19.88
C GLN A 434 -8.25 -4.23 -19.30
N GLU A 435 -9.51 -3.80 -19.16
CA GLU A 435 -10.61 -4.67 -18.70
C GLU A 435 -10.84 -5.85 -19.64
N GLU A 436 -10.87 -5.61 -20.96
CA GLU A 436 -11.06 -6.68 -21.94
C GLU A 436 -9.90 -7.67 -21.97
N ILE A 437 -8.65 -7.18 -21.93
CA ILE A 437 -7.46 -8.05 -21.87
C ILE A 437 -7.45 -8.86 -20.58
N GLN A 438 -7.84 -8.28 -19.43
CA GLN A 438 -7.98 -9.04 -18.18
C GLN A 438 -9.07 -10.11 -18.26
N GLN A 439 -10.22 -9.79 -18.87
CA GLN A 439 -11.27 -10.79 -19.09
C GLN A 439 -10.80 -11.91 -20.02
N GLN A 440 -10.10 -11.57 -21.11
CA GLN A 440 -9.52 -12.57 -22.00
C GLN A 440 -8.45 -13.42 -21.31
N LEU A 441 -7.53 -12.84 -20.54
CA LEU A 441 -6.55 -13.60 -19.75
C LEU A 441 -7.22 -14.58 -18.78
N LYS A 442 -8.28 -14.15 -18.09
CA LYS A 442 -9.05 -15.01 -17.19
C LYS A 442 -9.70 -16.17 -17.93
N LEU A 443 -10.27 -15.91 -19.11
CA LEU A 443 -10.88 -16.92 -19.97
C LEU A 443 -9.82 -17.89 -20.55
N THR A 444 -8.68 -17.39 -21.03
CA THR A 444 -7.57 -18.21 -21.56
C THR A 444 -7.01 -19.16 -20.50
N ARG A 445 -6.76 -18.67 -19.27
CA ARG A 445 -6.28 -19.49 -18.14
C ARG A 445 -7.31 -20.54 -17.72
N ALA A 446 -8.60 -20.17 -17.70
CA ALA A 446 -9.67 -21.12 -17.41
C ALA A 446 -9.77 -22.21 -18.50
N ALA A 447 -9.61 -21.83 -19.77
CA ALA A 447 -9.58 -22.75 -20.89
C ALA A 447 -8.40 -23.72 -20.82
N GLU A 448 -7.20 -23.22 -20.54
CA GLU A 448 -5.99 -24.05 -20.41
C GLU A 448 -6.15 -25.09 -19.29
N LYS A 449 -6.63 -24.67 -18.12
CA LYS A 449 -6.89 -25.56 -16.99
C LYS A 449 -7.89 -26.66 -17.32
N GLN A 450 -9.01 -26.32 -17.96
CA GLN A 450 -10.01 -27.32 -18.34
C GLN A 450 -9.50 -28.24 -19.46
N ASN A 451 -8.76 -27.71 -20.44
CA ASN A 451 -8.12 -28.51 -21.48
C ASN A 451 -7.13 -29.53 -20.88
N PHE A 452 -6.37 -29.14 -19.85
CA PHE A 452 -5.49 -30.06 -19.14
C PHE A 452 -6.26 -31.18 -18.42
N GLN A 453 -7.37 -30.85 -17.75
CA GLN A 453 -8.23 -31.85 -17.11
C GLN A 453 -8.83 -32.84 -18.12
N LEU A 454 -9.26 -32.36 -19.29
CA LEU A 454 -9.73 -33.20 -20.40
C LEU A 454 -8.65 -34.15 -20.92
N LEU A 455 -7.41 -33.67 -21.08
CA LEU A 455 -6.28 -34.50 -21.50
C LEU A 455 -5.95 -35.59 -20.47
N GLN A 456 -6.05 -35.29 -19.17
CA GLN A 456 -5.88 -36.30 -18.12
C GLN A 456 -6.98 -37.36 -18.16
N LEU A 457 -8.25 -36.94 -18.32
CA LEU A 457 -9.38 -37.86 -18.39
C LEU A 457 -9.31 -38.76 -19.64
N LYS A 458 -8.89 -38.21 -20.78
CA LYS A 458 -8.58 -38.99 -22.00
C LYS A 458 -7.49 -40.02 -21.76
N LYS A 459 -6.42 -39.64 -21.06
CA LYS A 459 -5.31 -40.54 -20.77
C LYS A 459 -5.74 -41.70 -19.86
N ASP A 460 -6.50 -41.41 -18.80
CA ASP A 460 -7.04 -42.45 -17.90
C ASP A 460 -7.97 -43.40 -18.65
N LEU A 461 -8.88 -42.87 -19.47
CA LEU A 461 -9.76 -43.67 -20.31
C LEU A 461 -9.00 -44.58 -21.30
N ASN A 462 -7.96 -44.05 -21.95
CA ASN A 462 -7.11 -44.84 -22.85
C ASN A 462 -6.37 -45.96 -22.11
N GLN A 463 -5.85 -45.70 -20.91
CA GLN A 463 -5.19 -46.73 -20.10
C GLN A 463 -6.16 -47.85 -19.71
N LYS A 464 -7.35 -47.49 -19.19
CA LYS A 464 -8.37 -48.47 -18.79
C LYS A 464 -8.90 -49.27 -19.98
N SER A 465 -9.08 -48.64 -21.14
CA SER A 465 -9.53 -49.36 -22.35
C SER A 465 -8.45 -50.28 -22.93
N GLU A 466 -7.18 -49.93 -22.85
CA GLU A 466 -6.06 -50.84 -23.17
C GLU A 466 -5.97 -52.03 -22.21
N GLU A 467 -6.17 -51.81 -20.91
CA GLU A 467 -6.22 -52.89 -19.91
C GLU A 467 -7.40 -53.83 -20.14
N LEU A 468 -8.59 -53.29 -20.40
CA LEU A 468 -9.78 -54.07 -20.74
C LEU A 468 -9.55 -54.91 -22.01
N LYS A 469 -8.87 -54.36 -23.01
CA LYS A 469 -8.52 -55.09 -24.25
C LYS A 469 -7.61 -56.29 -23.96
N LYS A 470 -6.58 -56.14 -23.11
CA LYS A 470 -5.68 -57.23 -22.71
C LYS A 470 -6.41 -58.34 -21.94
N ILE A 471 -7.33 -57.97 -21.05
CA ILE A 471 -8.15 -58.93 -20.29
C ILE A 471 -9.11 -59.67 -21.23
N ASN A 472 -9.77 -58.97 -22.15
CA ASN A 472 -10.64 -59.57 -23.15
C ASN A 472 -9.89 -60.53 -24.09
N ASP A 473 -8.65 -60.21 -24.48
CA ASP A 473 -7.82 -61.12 -25.26
C ASP A 473 -7.46 -62.38 -24.46
N SER A 474 -7.18 -62.26 -23.16
CA SER A 474 -6.89 -63.40 -22.28
C SER A 474 -8.13 -64.29 -22.02
N LEU A 475 -9.33 -63.70 -22.03
CA LEU A 475 -10.60 -64.41 -21.84
C LEU A 475 -11.11 -65.18 -23.07
N LYS A 476 -10.51 -65.02 -24.25
CA LYS A 476 -10.96 -65.72 -25.48
C LYS A 476 -10.74 -67.22 -25.42
N ASP A 477 -9.58 -67.65 -24.91
CA ASP A 477 -9.14 -69.05 -24.99
C ASP A 477 -9.43 -69.85 -23.72
N LEU A 478 -9.42 -69.21 -22.55
CA LEU A 478 -9.64 -69.82 -21.23
C LEU A 478 -10.96 -70.62 -21.12
N PRO A 479 -12.13 -70.12 -21.58
CA PRO A 479 -13.39 -70.86 -21.49
C PRO A 479 -13.37 -72.16 -22.30
N GLN A 480 -12.69 -72.17 -23.46
CA GLN A 480 -12.56 -73.36 -24.29
C GLN A 480 -11.62 -74.38 -23.64
N GLN A 481 -10.53 -73.92 -23.02
CA GLN A 481 -9.60 -74.78 -22.27
C GLN A 481 -10.28 -75.42 -21.05
N VAL A 482 -11.03 -74.64 -20.25
CA VAL A 482 -11.84 -75.14 -19.13
C VAL A 482 -12.84 -76.20 -19.62
N LYS A 483 -13.55 -75.94 -20.73
CA LYS A 483 -14.52 -76.90 -21.30
C LYS A 483 -13.84 -78.18 -21.79
N LYS A 484 -12.66 -78.09 -22.41
CA LYS A 484 -11.87 -79.25 -22.85
C LYS A 484 -11.40 -80.10 -21.67
N LEU A 485 -10.85 -79.47 -20.64
CA LEU A 485 -10.43 -80.14 -19.40
C LEU A 485 -11.62 -80.82 -18.69
N GLN A 486 -12.81 -80.20 -18.66
CA GLN A 486 -14.03 -80.83 -18.13
C GLN A 486 -14.43 -82.08 -18.91
N GLN A 487 -14.34 -82.05 -20.25
CA GLN A 487 -14.67 -83.18 -21.11
C GLN A 487 -13.65 -84.33 -20.94
N GLU A 488 -12.35 -84.00 -20.89
CA GLU A 488 -11.28 -84.97 -20.65
C GLU A 488 -11.42 -85.61 -19.27
N LEU A 489 -11.70 -84.82 -18.22
CA LEU A 489 -11.94 -85.33 -16.88
C LEU A 489 -13.18 -86.25 -16.83
N LYS A 490 -14.26 -85.89 -17.53
CA LYS A 490 -15.46 -86.73 -17.64
C LYS A 490 -15.17 -88.06 -18.34
N LEU A 491 -14.39 -88.04 -19.43
CA LEU A 491 -13.98 -89.23 -20.15
C LEU A 491 -13.09 -90.13 -19.27
N LYS A 492 -12.11 -89.56 -18.58
CA LYS A 492 -11.21 -90.29 -17.68
C LYS A 492 -11.94 -90.87 -16.48
N ASN A 493 -12.90 -90.15 -15.90
CA ASN A 493 -13.76 -90.68 -14.84
C ASN A 493 -14.62 -91.87 -15.33
N ALA A 494 -15.18 -91.80 -16.54
CA ALA A 494 -15.93 -92.92 -17.11
C ALA A 494 -15.01 -94.13 -17.40
N GLN A 495 -13.77 -93.90 -17.85
CA GLN A 495 -12.76 -94.95 -18.03
C GLN A 495 -12.36 -95.59 -16.70
N LEU A 496 -12.21 -94.79 -15.64
CA LEU A 496 -11.94 -95.27 -14.29
C LEU A 496 -13.07 -96.16 -13.80
N GLU A 497 -14.32 -95.70 -13.92
CA GLU A 497 -15.50 -96.47 -13.50
C GLU A 497 -15.61 -97.79 -14.26
N ALA A 498 -15.39 -97.78 -15.58
CA ALA A 498 -15.40 -98.99 -16.40
C ALA A 498 -14.30 -99.97 -15.96
N LYS A 499 -13.05 -99.50 -15.79
CA LYS A 499 -11.94 -100.36 -15.36
C LYS A 499 -12.09 -100.85 -13.91
N GLN A 500 -12.69 -100.05 -13.04
CA GLN A 500 -13.02 -100.47 -11.66
C GLN A 500 -14.06 -101.59 -11.67
N LYS A 501 -15.13 -101.48 -12.47
CA LYS A 501 -16.12 -102.55 -12.63
C LYS A 501 -15.49 -103.83 -13.20
N THR A 502 -14.57 -103.70 -14.16
CA THR A 502 -13.84 -104.88 -14.69
C THR A 502 -12.94 -105.50 -13.62
N LEU A 503 -12.23 -104.68 -12.83
CA LEU A 503 -11.41 -105.15 -11.72
C LEU A 503 -12.25 -105.84 -10.64
N GLU A 504 -13.44 -105.32 -10.33
CA GLU A 504 -14.39 -105.98 -9.42
C GLU A 504 -14.83 -107.34 -9.94
N VAL A 505 -15.11 -107.46 -11.24
CA VAL A 505 -15.44 -108.74 -11.88
C VAL A 505 -14.25 -109.71 -11.85
N GLU A 506 -13.02 -109.25 -12.13
CA GLU A 506 -11.81 -110.08 -12.00
C GLU A 506 -11.59 -110.55 -10.55
N GLN A 507 -11.82 -109.68 -9.57
CA GLN A 507 -11.74 -110.06 -8.15
C GLN A 507 -12.82 -111.06 -7.77
N LEU A 508 -14.04 -110.91 -8.28
CA LEU A 508 -15.13 -111.86 -8.07
C LEU A 508 -14.84 -113.21 -8.73
N GLN A 509 -14.27 -113.21 -9.94
CA GLN A 509 -13.81 -114.42 -10.63
C GLN A 509 -12.71 -115.11 -9.84
N LYS A 510 -11.75 -114.36 -9.30
CA LYS A 510 -10.70 -114.90 -8.42
C LYS A 510 -11.28 -115.52 -7.15
N GLN A 511 -12.28 -114.89 -6.52
CA GLN A 511 -12.99 -115.47 -5.37
C GLN A 511 -13.70 -116.78 -5.75
N LEU A 512 -14.33 -116.84 -6.91
CA LEU A 512 -14.97 -118.05 -7.44
C LEU A 512 -13.96 -119.15 -7.83
N GLU A 513 -12.78 -118.78 -8.31
CA GLU A 513 -11.66 -119.70 -8.55
C GLU A 513 -11.07 -120.27 -7.25
N ASP A 514 -11.02 -119.48 -6.17
CA ASP A 514 -10.60 -119.97 -4.86
C ASP A 514 -11.60 -120.99 -4.29
N PHE A 515 -12.92 -120.80 -4.47
CA PHE A 515 -13.91 -121.85 -4.16
C PHE A 515 -13.72 -123.14 -4.97
N ARG A 516 -13.08 -123.06 -6.14
CA ARG A 516 -12.76 -124.22 -6.99
C ARG A 516 -11.62 -125.06 -6.41
N LYS A 517 -10.72 -124.47 -5.62
CA LYS A 517 -9.63 -125.17 -4.92
C LYS A 517 -10.14 -126.00 -3.73
N ASP A 518 -11.29 -125.63 -3.18
CA ASP A 518 -11.93 -126.33 -2.05
C ASP A 518 -12.83 -127.51 -2.51
N LEU A 519 -12.88 -127.83 -3.81
CA LEU A 519 -13.67 -128.94 -4.35
C LEU A 519 -12.93 -130.28 -4.19
N VAL A 520 -13.48 -131.17 -3.35
CA VAL A 520 -12.98 -132.52 -3.13
C VAL A 520 -13.67 -133.52 -4.07
N GLU A 521 -12.92 -134.48 -4.60
CA GLU A 521 -13.43 -135.47 -5.56
C GLU A 521 -14.44 -136.42 -4.87
N ASN A 522 -15.63 -136.58 -5.47
CA ASN A 522 -16.78 -137.36 -4.98
C ASN A 522 -17.63 -136.75 -3.83
N GLU A 523 -17.37 -135.52 -3.39
CA GLU A 523 -18.30 -134.79 -2.52
C GLU A 523 -19.17 -133.81 -3.33
N PRO A 524 -20.46 -133.61 -2.98
CA PRO A 524 -21.34 -132.71 -3.72
C PRO A 524 -20.89 -131.26 -3.55
N CYS A 525 -20.65 -130.58 -4.66
CA CYS A 525 -20.25 -129.17 -4.67
C CYS A 525 -21.27 -128.28 -3.92
N PRO A 526 -20.84 -127.40 -3.00
CA PRO A 526 -21.74 -126.55 -2.22
C PRO A 526 -22.49 -125.48 -3.05
N LEU A 527 -22.06 -125.22 -4.29
CA LEU A 527 -22.72 -124.27 -5.21
C LEU A 527 -23.70 -124.93 -6.18
N CYS A 528 -23.48 -126.18 -6.61
CA CYS A 528 -24.30 -126.82 -7.66
C CYS A 528 -24.65 -128.31 -7.44
N GLY A 529 -24.13 -128.95 -6.39
CA GLY A 529 -24.48 -130.31 -5.98
C GLY A 529 -23.90 -131.46 -6.82
N SER A 530 -23.08 -131.18 -7.85
CA SER A 530 -22.40 -132.21 -8.66
C SER A 530 -21.28 -132.90 -7.87
N THR A 531 -21.08 -134.21 -8.10
CA THR A 531 -20.03 -135.03 -7.46
C THR A 531 -18.80 -135.27 -8.35
N HIS A 532 -18.85 -134.85 -9.62
CA HIS A 532 -17.75 -135.00 -10.58
C HIS A 532 -17.30 -133.63 -11.11
N HIS A 533 -16.00 -133.33 -10.98
CA HIS A 533 -15.41 -132.01 -11.28
C HIS A 533 -14.22 -132.12 -12.26
N PRO A 534 -14.46 -132.17 -13.59
CA PRO A 534 -13.42 -132.41 -14.59
C PRO A 534 -12.37 -131.28 -14.75
N PHE A 535 -12.60 -130.12 -14.14
CA PHE A 535 -11.80 -128.90 -14.34
C PHE A 535 -11.19 -128.36 -13.02
N ALA A 536 -11.01 -129.21 -12.00
CA ALA A 536 -10.41 -128.81 -10.72
C ALA A 536 -8.90 -128.49 -10.81
N SER A 537 -8.21 -128.97 -11.85
CA SER A 537 -6.74 -128.96 -11.96
C SER A 537 -6.15 -128.01 -13.03
N ALA A 538 -6.97 -127.22 -13.71
CA ALA A 538 -6.50 -126.24 -14.70
C ALA A 538 -6.58 -124.81 -14.13
N HIS A 539 -5.42 -124.25 -13.79
CA HIS A 539 -5.28 -122.86 -13.35
C HIS A 539 -4.89 -121.94 -14.51
N PRO A 540 -5.67 -120.90 -14.83
CA PRO A 540 -5.16 -119.73 -15.53
C PRO A 540 -4.47 -118.80 -14.51
N GLU A 541 -3.23 -118.37 -14.78
CA GLU A 541 -2.62 -117.27 -14.05
C GLU A 541 -3.28 -115.95 -14.51
N VAL A 542 -4.01 -115.28 -13.62
CA VAL A 542 -4.57 -113.95 -13.89
C VAL A 542 -3.52 -112.90 -13.50
N GLU A 543 -2.95 -112.21 -14.49
CA GLU A 543 -1.98 -111.12 -14.29
C GLU A 543 -2.66 -109.86 -13.72
N ASN A 544 -2.02 -109.21 -12.73
CA ASN A 544 -2.49 -108.02 -11.99
C ASN A 544 -2.46 -106.69 -12.79
N HIS A 545 -2.54 -106.70 -14.12
CA HIS A 545 -2.35 -105.50 -14.96
C HIS A 545 -3.41 -104.41 -14.70
N LEU A 546 -4.67 -104.78 -14.47
CA LEU A 546 -5.77 -103.84 -14.29
C LEU A 546 -5.64 -102.92 -13.07
N LYS A 547 -5.07 -103.42 -11.96
CA LYS A 547 -4.95 -102.64 -10.71
C LYS A 547 -4.00 -101.46 -10.88
N THR A 548 -2.85 -101.67 -11.53
CA THR A 548 -1.88 -100.63 -11.86
C THR A 548 -2.44 -99.57 -12.81
N GLU A 549 -3.27 -99.97 -13.78
CA GLU A 549 -3.92 -99.03 -14.69
C GLU A 549 -4.95 -98.14 -14.00
N VAL A 550 -5.70 -98.69 -13.03
CA VAL A 550 -6.66 -97.93 -12.19
C VAL A 550 -5.94 -96.86 -11.37
N GLU A 551 -4.81 -97.18 -10.72
CA GLU A 551 -4.02 -96.22 -9.95
C GLU A 551 -3.40 -95.11 -10.82
N GLN A 552 -2.91 -95.45 -12.02
CA GLN A 552 -2.41 -94.45 -12.99
C GLN A 552 -3.52 -93.51 -13.47
N LEU A 553 -4.73 -94.05 -13.71
CA LEU A 553 -5.88 -93.23 -14.11
C LEU A 553 -6.33 -92.28 -12.98
N GLN A 554 -6.33 -92.74 -11.73
CA GLN A 554 -6.65 -91.91 -10.56
C GLN A 554 -5.68 -90.72 -10.42
N LYS A 555 -4.37 -90.94 -10.57
CA LYS A 555 -3.36 -89.86 -10.56
C LYS A 555 -3.58 -88.86 -11.71
N THR A 556 -3.93 -89.37 -12.89
CA THR A 556 -4.22 -88.53 -14.06
C THR A 556 -5.46 -87.65 -13.82
N ILE A 557 -6.52 -88.21 -13.24
CA ILE A 557 -7.73 -87.47 -12.86
C ILE A 557 -7.40 -86.38 -11.84
N GLN A 558 -6.61 -86.70 -10.81
CA GLN A 558 -6.22 -85.73 -9.79
C GLN A 558 -5.44 -84.54 -10.38
N HIS A 559 -4.52 -84.80 -11.31
CA HIS A 559 -3.79 -83.75 -12.03
C HIS A 559 -4.72 -82.86 -12.87
N LEU A 560 -5.59 -83.48 -13.69
CA LEU A 560 -6.56 -82.76 -14.51
C LEU A 560 -7.53 -81.92 -13.65
N GLN A 561 -7.87 -82.39 -12.44
CA GLN A 561 -8.74 -81.68 -11.52
C GLN A 561 -8.06 -80.45 -10.89
N GLN A 562 -6.76 -80.53 -10.60
CA GLN A 562 -5.95 -79.38 -10.17
C GLN A 562 -5.80 -78.33 -11.28
N GLU A 563 -5.49 -78.77 -12.51
CA GLU A 563 -5.40 -77.87 -13.68
C GLU A 563 -6.74 -77.19 -13.97
N LEU A 564 -7.85 -77.94 -13.93
CA LEU A 564 -9.19 -77.40 -14.12
C LEU A 564 -9.52 -76.33 -13.07
N THR A 565 -9.20 -76.58 -11.80
CA THR A 565 -9.47 -75.63 -10.70
C THR A 565 -8.66 -74.35 -10.87
N ARG A 566 -7.40 -74.46 -11.31
CA ARG A 566 -6.53 -73.32 -11.59
C ARG A 566 -7.08 -72.45 -12.73
N GLU A 567 -7.41 -73.06 -13.87
CA GLU A 567 -7.95 -72.36 -15.04
C GLU A 567 -9.33 -71.74 -14.75
N GLN A 568 -10.19 -72.42 -13.98
CA GLN A 568 -11.48 -71.88 -13.54
C GLN A 568 -11.33 -70.65 -12.63
N THR A 569 -10.36 -70.68 -11.70
CA THR A 569 -10.10 -69.55 -10.80
C THR A 569 -9.57 -68.34 -11.58
N GLN A 570 -8.64 -68.57 -12.53
CA GLN A 570 -8.14 -67.50 -13.40
C GLN A 570 -9.24 -66.92 -14.29
N TRP A 571 -10.11 -67.77 -14.84
CA TRP A 571 -11.26 -67.34 -15.63
C TRP A 571 -12.22 -66.45 -14.81
N GLN A 572 -12.56 -66.84 -13.58
CA GLN A 572 -13.40 -66.05 -12.68
C GLN A 572 -12.76 -64.70 -12.31
N GLN A 573 -11.45 -64.68 -12.01
CA GLN A 573 -10.73 -63.44 -11.70
C GLN A 573 -10.73 -62.46 -12.87
N PHE A 574 -10.45 -62.94 -14.08
CA PHE A 574 -10.49 -62.09 -15.28
C PHE A 574 -11.92 -61.60 -15.61
N GLN A 575 -12.96 -62.42 -15.40
CA GLN A 575 -14.35 -61.97 -15.54
C GLN A 575 -14.70 -60.85 -14.56
N GLN A 576 -14.31 -60.98 -13.29
CA GLN A 576 -14.56 -59.93 -12.29
C GLN A 576 -13.81 -58.63 -12.62
N GLN A 577 -12.56 -58.72 -13.09
CA GLN A 577 -11.78 -57.56 -13.52
C GLN A 577 -12.37 -56.90 -14.76
N GLN A 578 -12.83 -57.68 -15.74
CA GLN A 578 -13.54 -57.19 -16.92
C GLN A 578 -14.79 -56.41 -16.51
N GLU A 579 -15.64 -57.00 -15.67
CA GLU A 579 -16.89 -56.37 -15.23
C GLU A 579 -16.63 -55.06 -14.46
N LYS A 580 -15.59 -55.04 -13.61
CA LYS A 580 -15.16 -53.84 -12.89
C LYS A 580 -14.71 -52.73 -13.84
N LEU A 581 -13.82 -53.04 -14.79
CA LEU A 581 -13.32 -52.06 -15.76
C LEU A 581 -14.44 -51.55 -16.68
N GLU A 582 -15.36 -52.42 -17.13
CA GLU A 582 -16.51 -51.99 -17.93
C GLU A 582 -17.46 -51.05 -17.17
N LYS A 583 -17.65 -51.27 -15.86
CA LYS A 583 -18.42 -50.38 -15.00
C LYS A 583 -17.75 -49.03 -14.76
N GLU A 584 -16.42 -48.96 -14.84
CA GLU A 584 -15.64 -47.72 -14.69
C GLU A 584 -15.46 -46.93 -16.01
N ILE A 585 -15.34 -47.62 -17.15
CA ILE A 585 -15.10 -47.01 -18.47
C ILE A 585 -16.34 -46.26 -18.97
N LYS A 586 -17.52 -46.89 -18.95
CA LYS A 586 -18.77 -46.29 -19.46
C LYS A 586 -19.12 -44.92 -18.83
N PRO A 587 -19.08 -44.74 -17.50
CA PRO A 587 -19.33 -43.43 -16.90
C PRO A 587 -18.21 -42.43 -17.20
N THR A 588 -16.94 -42.86 -17.27
CA THR A 588 -15.80 -42.02 -17.64
C THR A 588 -15.92 -41.51 -19.09
N GLU A 589 -16.36 -42.34 -20.04
CA GLU A 589 -16.65 -41.93 -21.43
C GLU A 589 -17.76 -40.90 -21.52
N ARG A 590 -18.85 -41.10 -20.75
CA ARG A 590 -19.96 -40.14 -20.68
C ARG A 590 -19.53 -38.81 -20.07
N LEU A 591 -18.75 -38.85 -18.99
CA LEU A 591 -18.21 -37.65 -18.36
C LEU A 591 -17.26 -36.91 -19.30
N LEU A 592 -16.41 -37.63 -20.04
CA LEU A 592 -15.49 -37.04 -21.00
C LEU A 592 -16.25 -36.32 -22.12
N THR A 593 -17.22 -36.98 -22.75
CA THR A 593 -18.04 -36.39 -23.82
C THR A 593 -18.85 -35.19 -23.35
N GLU A 594 -19.37 -35.21 -22.12
CA GLU A 594 -20.04 -34.06 -21.51
C GLU A 594 -19.07 -32.89 -21.28
N LYS A 595 -17.88 -33.17 -20.72
CA LYS A 595 -16.86 -32.15 -20.45
C LYS A 595 -16.24 -31.57 -21.72
N GLU A 596 -16.08 -32.37 -22.77
CA GLU A 596 -15.62 -31.90 -24.08
C GLU A 596 -16.64 -30.93 -24.69
N ARG A 597 -17.93 -31.28 -24.63
CA ARG A 597 -19.00 -30.39 -25.10
C ARG A 597 -19.07 -29.10 -24.30
N GLU A 598 -19.01 -29.17 -22.97
CA GLU A 598 -18.95 -27.98 -22.11
C GLU A 598 -17.74 -27.10 -22.42
N PHE A 599 -16.59 -27.70 -22.71
CA PHE A 599 -15.38 -26.98 -23.05
C PHE A 599 -15.48 -26.27 -24.42
N GLU A 600 -16.03 -26.95 -25.42
CA GLU A 600 -16.28 -26.35 -26.74
C GLU A 600 -17.31 -25.20 -26.67
N GLU A 601 -18.39 -25.38 -25.91
CA GLU A 601 -19.43 -24.35 -25.73
C GLU A 601 -18.90 -23.12 -24.96
N ASN A 602 -18.17 -23.33 -23.86
CA ASN A 602 -17.72 -22.23 -22.99
C ASN A 602 -16.50 -21.47 -23.53
N PHE A 603 -15.67 -22.09 -24.38
CA PHE A 603 -14.40 -21.51 -24.84
C PHE A 603 -14.31 -21.40 -26.37
N ALA A 604 -15.43 -21.40 -27.09
CA ALA A 604 -15.48 -21.33 -28.55
C ALA A 604 -14.58 -20.22 -29.16
N VAL A 605 -14.56 -19.03 -28.56
CA VAL A 605 -13.75 -17.89 -29.01
C VAL A 605 -12.25 -18.14 -28.82
N ILE A 606 -11.85 -18.65 -27.66
CA ILE A 606 -10.45 -18.99 -27.36
C ILE A 606 -10.00 -20.17 -28.25
N LEU A 607 -10.88 -21.13 -28.51
CA LEU A 607 -10.61 -22.28 -29.38
C LEU A 607 -10.38 -21.89 -30.84
N GLN A 608 -11.04 -20.83 -31.33
CA GLN A 608 -10.72 -20.27 -32.64
C GLN A 608 -9.31 -19.66 -32.67
N GLN A 609 -8.92 -18.93 -31.63
CA GLN A 609 -7.57 -18.35 -31.51
C GLN A 609 -6.47 -19.42 -31.33
N LYS A 610 -6.78 -20.52 -30.60
CA LYS A 610 -5.89 -21.66 -30.41
C LYS A 610 -5.52 -22.38 -31.71
N LYS A 611 -6.35 -22.27 -32.76
CA LYS A 611 -6.03 -22.89 -34.07
C LYS A 611 -4.75 -22.33 -34.68
N GLU A 612 -4.38 -21.10 -34.31
CA GLU A 612 -3.21 -20.40 -34.83
C GLU A 612 -2.06 -20.34 -33.82
N GLN A 613 -2.33 -20.41 -32.51
CA GLN A 613 -1.36 -20.19 -31.43
C GLN A 613 -1.56 -21.12 -30.22
N SER A 614 -0.51 -21.40 -29.45
CA SER A 614 -0.66 -22.12 -28.17
C SER A 614 -1.31 -21.24 -27.08
N PHE A 615 -1.90 -21.84 -26.04
CA PHE A 615 -2.48 -21.07 -24.92
C PHE A 615 -1.43 -20.16 -24.25
N ALA A 616 -0.20 -20.66 -24.11
CA ALA A 616 0.91 -19.89 -23.57
C ALA A 616 1.30 -18.69 -24.45
N GLU A 617 1.28 -18.84 -25.78
CA GLU A 617 1.53 -17.73 -26.71
C GLU A 617 0.46 -16.65 -26.63
N ILE A 618 -0.82 -17.04 -26.51
CA ILE A 618 -1.94 -16.12 -26.35
C ILE A 618 -1.82 -15.36 -25.01
N GLU A 619 -1.47 -16.06 -23.93
CA GLU A 619 -1.24 -15.44 -22.63
C GLU A 619 -0.09 -14.45 -22.66
N VAL A 620 1.07 -14.84 -23.19
CA VAL A 620 2.24 -13.96 -23.33
C VAL A 620 1.92 -12.72 -24.16
N LYS A 621 1.17 -12.87 -25.25
CA LYS A 621 0.73 -11.75 -26.09
C LYS A 621 -0.17 -10.80 -25.31
N LEU A 622 -1.20 -11.31 -24.62
CA LEU A 622 -2.12 -10.50 -23.81
C LEU A 622 -1.41 -9.80 -22.64
N GLU A 623 -0.45 -10.46 -21.98
CA GLU A 623 0.36 -9.83 -20.93
C GLU A 623 1.29 -8.74 -21.49
N THR A 624 1.83 -8.94 -22.69
CA THR A 624 2.64 -7.93 -23.38
C THR A 624 1.79 -6.72 -23.75
N ASP A 625 0.61 -6.96 -24.32
CA ASP A 625 -0.34 -5.91 -24.68
C ASP A 625 -0.82 -5.13 -23.44
N PHE A 626 -1.05 -5.82 -22.31
CA PHE A 626 -1.39 -5.17 -21.04
C PHE A 626 -0.25 -4.25 -20.54
N LYS A 627 1.00 -4.72 -20.59
CA LYS A 627 2.18 -3.91 -20.21
C LYS A 627 2.35 -2.69 -21.11
N GLU A 628 2.14 -2.85 -22.41
CA GLU A 628 2.22 -1.74 -23.36
C GLU A 628 1.09 -0.72 -23.14
N LEU A 629 -0.11 -1.14 -22.73
CA LEU A 629 -1.19 -0.24 -22.35
C LEU A 629 -0.89 0.54 -21.07
N ASP A 630 -0.26 -0.09 -20.08
CA ASP A 630 0.26 0.61 -18.88
C ASP A 630 1.31 1.65 -19.27
N GLN A 631 2.23 1.30 -20.18
CA GLN A 631 3.19 2.26 -20.73
C GLN A 631 2.49 3.42 -21.44
N ALA A 632 1.45 3.15 -22.24
CA ALA A 632 0.68 4.20 -22.92
C ALA A 632 0.01 5.16 -21.91
N LYS A 633 -0.52 4.63 -20.81
CA LYS A 633 -1.13 5.42 -19.73
C LYS A 633 -0.11 6.35 -19.06
N GLU A 634 1.07 5.82 -18.71
CA GLU A 634 2.15 6.60 -18.10
C GLU A 634 2.75 7.64 -19.06
N LEU A 635 2.88 7.30 -20.35
CA LEU A 635 3.31 8.23 -21.39
C LEU A 635 2.30 9.37 -21.57
N LYS A 636 1.00 9.08 -21.60
CA LYS A 636 -0.05 10.11 -21.69
C LYS A 636 -0.02 11.06 -20.49
N LYS A 637 0.11 10.53 -19.28
CA LYS A 637 0.27 11.33 -18.05
C LYS A 637 1.51 12.20 -18.11
N SER A 638 2.64 11.63 -18.52
CA SER A 638 3.91 12.35 -18.69
C SER A 638 3.81 13.48 -19.71
N LEU A 639 3.10 13.28 -20.82
CA LEU A 639 2.94 14.28 -21.86
C LEU A 639 2.14 15.49 -21.38
N VAL A 640 1.09 15.26 -20.58
CA VAL A 640 0.31 16.35 -19.95
C VAL A 640 1.20 17.17 -19.00
N GLN A 641 1.99 16.51 -18.15
CA GLN A 641 2.93 17.20 -17.25
C GLN A 641 4.02 17.98 -18.02
N LEU A 642 4.55 17.41 -19.11
CA LEU A 642 5.53 18.11 -19.97
C LEU A 642 4.93 19.32 -20.67
N GLN A 643 3.66 19.25 -21.07
CA GLN A 643 2.95 20.36 -21.69
C GLN A 643 2.71 21.50 -20.68
N GLU A 644 2.32 21.18 -19.44
CA GLU A 644 2.21 22.16 -18.35
C GLU A 644 3.57 22.80 -18.03
N LEU A 645 4.65 22.01 -17.98
CA LEU A 645 6.01 22.51 -17.82
C LEU A 645 6.42 23.43 -18.99
N ALA A 646 6.01 23.13 -20.23
CA ALA A 646 6.31 23.96 -21.39
C ALA A 646 5.69 25.35 -21.25
N GLU A 647 4.40 25.42 -20.90
CA GLU A 647 3.67 26.68 -20.69
C GLU A 647 4.31 27.51 -19.58
N LYS A 648 4.58 26.90 -18.44
CA LYS A 648 5.24 27.57 -17.30
C LYS A 648 6.66 28.02 -17.60
N SER A 649 7.42 27.26 -18.39
CA SER A 649 8.76 27.67 -18.80
C SER A 649 8.76 28.90 -19.72
N ARG A 650 7.69 29.10 -20.52
CA ARG A 650 7.51 30.30 -21.34
C ARG A 650 7.16 31.51 -20.49
N GLU A 651 6.23 31.37 -19.55
CA GLU A 651 5.89 32.42 -18.58
C GLU A 651 7.14 32.88 -17.80
N LEU A 652 7.98 31.93 -17.36
CA LEU A 652 9.20 32.23 -16.63
C LEU A 652 10.25 32.97 -17.48
N ALA A 653 10.33 32.68 -18.78
CA ALA A 653 11.21 33.39 -19.71
C ALA A 653 10.79 34.86 -19.89
N GLU A 654 9.48 35.12 -20.04
CA GLU A 654 8.94 36.48 -20.13
C GLU A 654 9.16 37.28 -18.85
N LEU A 655 9.02 36.64 -17.67
CA LEU A 655 9.31 37.27 -16.38
C LEU A 655 10.79 37.63 -16.23
N LEU A 656 11.69 36.75 -16.67
CA LEU A 656 13.13 37.01 -16.70
C LEU A 656 13.46 38.22 -17.58
N GLU A 657 12.90 38.29 -18.78
CA GLU A 657 13.11 39.40 -19.70
C GLU A 657 12.65 40.73 -19.09
N LYS A 658 11.40 40.77 -18.58
CA LYS A 658 10.85 41.96 -17.88
C LYS A 658 11.71 42.36 -16.67
N GLY A 659 12.15 41.38 -15.88
CA GLY A 659 13.01 41.62 -14.71
C GLY A 659 14.39 42.14 -15.08
N THR A 660 14.99 41.65 -16.18
CA THR A 660 16.27 42.15 -16.69
C THR A 660 16.16 43.58 -17.23
N HIS A 661 15.09 43.89 -17.97
CA HIS A 661 14.81 45.24 -18.44
C HIS A 661 14.70 46.24 -17.27
N LYS A 662 13.94 45.89 -16.23
CA LYS A 662 13.81 46.72 -15.01
C LYS A 662 15.13 46.86 -14.25
N ARG A 663 15.95 45.81 -14.19
CA ARG A 663 17.29 45.88 -13.60
C ARG A 663 18.17 46.88 -14.36
N ASP A 664 18.10 46.87 -15.69
CA ASP A 664 18.92 47.72 -16.53
C ASP A 664 18.43 49.18 -16.51
N GLU A 665 17.10 49.42 -16.42
CA GLU A 665 16.52 50.74 -16.12
C GLU A 665 17.02 51.31 -14.78
N ILE A 666 17.06 50.50 -13.72
CA ILE A 666 17.58 50.93 -12.40
C ILE A 666 19.07 51.23 -12.49
N LYS A 667 19.86 50.38 -13.16
CA LYS A 667 21.31 50.60 -13.36
C LYS A 667 21.61 51.85 -14.19
N ALA A 668 20.73 52.19 -15.13
CA ALA A 668 20.85 53.41 -15.91
C ALA A 668 20.64 54.65 -15.03
N LEU A 669 19.81 54.58 -13.99
CA LEU A 669 19.54 55.71 -13.08
C LEU A 669 20.48 55.77 -11.89
N PHE A 670 20.98 54.63 -11.40
CA PHE A 670 21.77 54.53 -10.18
C PHE A 670 22.86 53.47 -10.32
N LYS A 671 24.11 53.84 -10.04
CA LYS A 671 25.29 52.95 -10.18
C LYS A 671 25.77 52.32 -8.87
N GLY A 672 25.18 52.68 -7.73
CA GLY A 672 25.56 52.16 -6.42
C GLY A 672 24.93 50.80 -6.09
N LYS A 673 25.13 50.35 -4.84
CA LYS A 673 24.64 49.04 -4.35
C LYS A 673 23.39 49.18 -3.49
N ASP A 674 23.30 50.24 -2.69
CA ASP A 674 22.22 50.47 -1.74
C ASP A 674 21.66 51.88 -1.90
N PHE A 675 20.59 51.98 -2.69
CA PHE A 675 20.00 53.26 -3.07
C PHE A 675 19.62 54.13 -1.87
N GLU A 676 18.93 53.57 -0.87
CA GLU A 676 18.40 54.35 0.27
C GLU A 676 19.52 54.86 1.16
N LYS A 677 20.51 54.02 1.46
CA LYS A 677 21.62 54.40 2.32
C LYS A 677 22.53 55.42 1.65
N GLU A 678 22.84 55.22 0.37
CA GLU A 678 23.72 56.10 -0.39
C GLU A 678 23.05 57.47 -0.61
N ILE A 679 21.79 57.51 -1.05
CA ILE A 679 21.12 58.79 -1.33
C ILE A 679 20.90 59.61 -0.05
N SER A 680 20.56 58.96 1.07
CA SER A 680 20.38 59.64 2.36
C SER A 680 21.69 60.23 2.90
N THR A 681 22.81 59.51 2.74
CA THR A 681 24.12 59.97 3.23
C THR A 681 24.61 61.20 2.47
N VAL A 682 24.47 61.18 1.14
CA VAL A 682 24.89 62.29 0.28
C VAL A 682 23.94 63.50 0.42
N GLU A 683 22.62 63.28 0.54
CA GLU A 683 21.64 64.35 0.82
C GLU A 683 21.91 65.04 2.16
N THR A 684 22.18 64.27 3.22
CA THR A 684 22.50 64.84 4.54
C THR A 684 23.79 65.66 4.48
N SER A 685 24.80 65.16 3.75
CA SER A 685 26.07 65.85 3.56
C SER A 685 25.91 67.15 2.77
N TRP A 686 25.05 67.15 1.73
CA TRP A 686 24.68 68.33 0.96
C TRP A 686 23.99 69.39 1.82
N ASN A 687 22.94 69.00 2.54
CA ASN A 687 22.18 69.93 3.39
C ASN A 687 23.06 70.56 4.48
N ARG A 688 23.94 69.76 5.10
CA ARG A 688 24.91 70.26 6.10
C ARG A 688 25.92 71.22 5.48
N ASN A 689 26.42 70.94 4.28
CA ASN A 689 27.37 71.81 3.59
C ASN A 689 26.74 73.17 3.24
N GLU A 690 25.51 73.18 2.71
CA GLU A 690 24.79 74.42 2.40
C GLU A 690 24.53 75.25 3.66
N GLN A 691 24.15 74.63 4.79
CA GLN A 691 24.01 75.33 6.07
C GLN A 691 25.34 75.97 6.53
N ASN A 692 26.46 75.25 6.40
CA ASN A 692 27.78 75.78 6.76
C ASN A 692 28.18 76.97 5.89
N ILE A 693 27.88 76.95 4.59
CA ILE A 693 28.14 78.07 3.68
C ILE A 693 27.36 79.31 4.14
N VAL A 694 26.06 79.17 4.43
CA VAL A 694 25.22 80.28 4.91
C VAL A 694 25.75 80.84 6.25
N GLN A 695 26.19 79.98 7.16
CA GLN A 695 26.76 80.40 8.44
C GLN A 695 28.09 81.17 8.27
N GLN A 696 29.01 80.65 7.45
CA GLN A 696 30.30 81.30 7.18
C GLN A 696 30.13 82.63 6.45
N GLN A 697 29.17 82.73 5.52
CA GLN A 697 28.86 84.00 4.85
C GLN A 697 28.36 85.05 5.84
N LYS A 698 27.48 84.66 6.77
CA LYS A 698 27.02 85.55 7.83
C LYS A 698 28.15 85.98 8.77
N LEU A 699 29.08 85.08 9.07
CA LEU A 699 30.26 85.37 9.89
C LEU A 699 31.20 86.35 9.18
N LEU A 700 31.42 86.18 7.87
CA LEU A 700 32.19 87.10 7.05
C LEU A 700 31.64 88.53 7.13
N ASP A 701 30.33 88.70 6.90
CA ASP A 701 29.65 90.00 6.94
C ASP A 701 29.80 90.69 8.32
N THR A 702 29.81 89.91 9.41
CA THR A 702 30.01 90.46 10.77
C THR A 702 31.47 90.87 11.03
N THR A 703 32.44 90.09 10.57
CA THR A 703 33.87 90.36 10.78
C THR A 703 34.35 91.53 9.91
N GLU A 704 33.82 91.68 8.69
CA GLU A 704 34.08 92.84 7.82
C GLU A 704 33.59 94.15 8.45
N LYS A 705 32.42 94.14 9.11
CA LYS A 705 31.93 95.30 9.88
C LYS A 705 32.85 95.64 11.04
N SER A 706 33.32 94.64 11.79
CA SER A 706 34.27 94.84 12.89
C SER A 706 35.60 95.43 12.42
N LEU A 707 36.11 94.99 11.26
CA LEU A 707 37.34 95.54 10.65
C LEU A 707 37.18 97.04 10.33
N ALA A 708 36.02 97.46 9.82
CA ALA A 708 35.75 98.86 9.52
C ALA A 708 35.77 99.75 10.79
N GLU A 709 35.22 99.27 11.90
CA GLU A 709 35.23 99.98 13.20
C GLU A 709 36.65 100.10 13.80
N VAL A 710 37.45 99.03 13.70
CA VAL A 710 38.85 99.03 14.18
C VAL A 710 39.70 100.02 13.39
N ASN A 711 39.52 100.11 12.06
CA ASN A 711 40.22 101.08 11.21
C ASN A 711 39.98 102.53 11.64
N GLU A 712 38.74 102.86 12.03
CA GLU A 712 38.39 104.21 12.49
C GLU A 712 39.08 104.57 13.82
N LYS A 713 39.11 103.62 14.77
CA LYS A 713 39.77 103.79 16.07
C LYS A 713 41.29 103.94 15.93
N LEU A 714 41.91 103.16 15.04
CA LEU A 714 43.35 103.17 14.79
C LEU A 714 43.80 104.53 14.24
N ALA A 715 43.05 105.11 13.29
CA ALA A 715 43.35 106.43 12.73
C ALA A 715 43.38 107.56 13.77
N LYS A 716 42.50 107.51 14.78
CA LYS A 716 42.47 108.49 15.89
C LYS A 716 43.69 108.35 16.82
N LEU A 717 44.06 107.11 17.15
CA LEU A 717 45.18 106.81 18.06
C LEU A 717 46.55 107.15 17.45
N THR A 718 46.74 106.89 16.14
CA THR A 718 47.97 107.27 15.41
C THR A 718 48.26 108.75 15.53
N LYS A 719 47.23 109.60 15.44
CA LYS A 719 47.39 111.06 15.49
C LYS A 719 47.89 111.57 16.84
N ALA A 720 47.55 110.89 17.95
CA ALA A 720 47.94 111.27 19.30
C ALA A 720 49.38 110.85 19.68
N LEU A 721 49.79 109.63 19.31
CA LEU A 721 51.14 109.10 19.61
C LEU A 721 52.26 109.85 18.87
N THR A 722 52.01 110.36 17.65
CA THR A 722 53.02 111.08 16.86
C THR A 722 53.44 112.37 17.56
N THR A 723 52.52 112.97 18.32
CA THR A 723 52.76 114.20 19.07
C THR A 723 53.63 113.95 20.31
N GLN A 724 53.48 112.81 20.99
CA GLN A 724 54.23 112.48 22.21
C GLN A 724 55.64 111.95 21.95
N LEU A 725 55.87 111.23 20.85
CA LEU A 725 57.18 110.63 20.54
C LEU A 725 58.19 111.62 19.97
N THR A 726 57.71 112.71 19.34
CA THR A 726 58.57 113.78 18.82
C THR A 726 59.22 114.62 19.92
N GLU A 727 58.60 114.73 21.11
CA GLU A 727 59.17 115.43 22.29
C GLU A 727 60.36 114.71 22.93
N LYS A 728 60.51 113.39 22.71
CA LYS A 728 61.60 112.55 23.26
C LYS A 728 62.80 112.37 22.32
N GLY A 729 62.80 113.06 21.17
CA GLY A 729 63.92 113.05 20.22
C GLY A 729 63.82 112.01 19.08
N TYR A 730 62.67 111.36 18.89
CA TYR A 730 62.40 110.47 17.75
C TYR A 730 61.60 111.20 16.66
N GLN A 731 62.02 111.18 15.39
CA GLN A 731 61.44 112.05 14.35
C GLN A 731 60.10 111.55 13.77
N SER A 732 59.68 110.31 14.04
CA SER A 732 58.33 109.78 13.72
C SER A 732 57.95 108.61 14.65
N ILE A 733 56.65 108.22 14.70
CA ILE A 733 56.25 106.98 15.41
C ILE A 733 57.00 105.77 14.80
N GLU A 734 57.16 105.70 13.48
CA GLU A 734 57.93 104.64 12.84
C GLU A 734 59.44 104.70 13.14
N GLN A 735 60.04 105.88 13.39
CA GLN A 735 61.45 105.99 13.79
C GLN A 735 61.70 105.54 15.24
N ALA A 736 60.73 105.80 16.13
CA ALA A 736 60.73 105.27 17.50
C ALA A 736 60.49 103.74 17.52
N ILE A 737 59.70 103.22 16.56
CA ILE A 737 59.48 101.79 16.35
C ILE A 737 60.63 101.14 15.54
N SER A 738 61.43 101.85 14.74
CA SER A 738 62.49 101.26 13.91
C SER A 738 63.85 101.10 14.62
N LEU A 739 64.10 101.90 15.66
CA LEU A 739 65.18 101.66 16.63
C LEU A 739 64.82 100.56 17.64
N ARG A 740 63.54 100.16 17.66
CA ARG A 740 63.01 99.00 18.37
C ARG A 740 63.00 97.85 17.35
N LEU A 741 63.59 96.69 17.65
CA LEU A 741 63.31 95.51 16.82
C LEU A 741 61.79 95.28 16.76
N THR A 742 61.20 94.98 15.60
CA THR A 742 59.73 94.78 15.56
C THR A 742 59.36 93.64 16.51
N ALA A 743 58.18 93.66 17.15
CA ALA A 743 57.75 92.50 17.94
C ALA A 743 57.82 91.22 17.10
N THR A 744 57.68 91.29 15.77
CA THR A 744 57.85 90.22 14.80
C THR A 744 59.27 89.94 14.32
N GLU A 745 60.28 90.80 14.48
CA GLU A 745 61.70 90.49 14.18
C GLU A 745 62.45 90.16 15.46
N ALA A 746 62.09 90.79 16.58
CA ALA A 746 62.37 90.27 17.91
C ALA A 746 61.67 88.91 18.07
N GLN A 747 60.36 88.73 17.78
CA GLN A 747 59.71 87.41 17.76
C GLN A 747 60.04 86.55 16.54
N ALA A 748 60.54 87.04 15.39
CA ALA A 748 60.97 86.16 14.29
C ALA A 748 62.40 85.73 14.49
N TRP A 749 63.29 86.55 15.04
CA TRP A 749 64.61 86.10 15.45
C TRP A 749 64.52 85.32 16.76
N GLN A 750 63.58 85.63 17.64
CA GLN A 750 63.22 84.79 18.79
C GLN A 750 62.43 83.55 18.35
N LYS A 751 61.56 83.58 17.32
CA LYS A 751 60.91 82.39 16.72
C LYS A 751 61.87 81.58 15.88
N GLU A 752 62.84 82.17 15.18
CA GLU A 752 63.83 81.48 14.37
C GLU A 752 64.85 80.83 15.30
N ARG A 753 65.23 81.54 16.39
CA ARG A 753 65.95 80.94 17.53
C ARG A 753 65.10 79.88 18.23
N GLU A 754 63.83 80.13 18.52
CA GLU A 754 62.90 79.17 19.13
C GLU A 754 62.49 78.06 18.18
N GLN A 755 62.54 78.19 16.85
CA GLN A 755 62.21 77.17 15.85
C GLN A 755 63.44 76.33 15.54
N LEU A 756 64.64 76.91 15.49
CA LEU A 756 65.88 76.14 15.43
C LEU A 756 66.11 75.41 16.77
N GLN A 757 65.77 76.04 17.90
CA GLN A 757 65.75 75.38 19.21
C GLN A 757 64.60 74.39 19.34
N GLN A 758 63.35 74.69 18.92
CA GLN A 758 62.21 73.78 18.98
C GLN A 758 62.40 72.63 18.02
N LYS A 759 62.85 72.83 16.78
CA LYS A 759 63.13 71.75 15.83
C LYS A 759 64.35 70.94 16.25
N GLY A 760 65.35 71.58 16.86
CA GLY A 760 66.45 70.89 17.54
C GLY A 760 65.99 70.08 18.74
N ILE A 761 65.06 70.60 19.56
CA ILE A 761 64.45 69.93 20.71
C ILE A 761 63.49 68.84 20.25
N GLU A 762 62.68 69.03 19.20
CA GLU A 762 61.72 68.09 18.63
C GLU A 762 62.44 66.93 17.98
N LEU A 763 63.47 67.19 17.17
CA LEU A 763 64.30 66.14 16.58
C LEU A 763 65.13 65.44 17.66
N LYS A 764 65.64 66.13 18.69
CA LYS A 764 66.28 65.47 19.85
C LYS A 764 65.29 64.70 20.72
N THR A 765 64.04 65.16 20.84
CA THR A 765 62.96 64.47 21.57
C THR A 765 62.48 63.27 20.76
N LEU A 766 62.41 63.37 19.43
CA LEU A 766 62.11 62.26 18.52
C LEU A 766 63.26 61.27 18.52
N GLN A 767 64.51 61.72 18.46
CA GLN A 767 65.69 60.86 18.62
C GLN A 767 65.66 60.16 19.98
N GLN A 768 65.38 60.86 21.08
CA GLN A 768 65.25 60.25 22.40
C GLN A 768 64.08 59.28 22.49
N LYS A 769 62.93 59.59 21.88
CA LYS A 769 61.77 58.68 21.82
C LYS A 769 62.04 57.44 20.98
N LEU A 770 62.61 57.59 19.79
CA LEU A 770 63.03 56.49 18.92
C LEU A 770 64.13 55.66 19.60
N GLN A 771 65.10 56.31 20.28
CA GLN A 771 66.11 55.61 21.07
C GLN A 771 65.49 54.88 22.28
N GLU A 772 64.50 55.45 22.95
CA GLU A 772 63.76 54.78 24.02
C GLU A 772 62.88 53.64 23.51
N GLU A 773 62.23 53.79 22.35
CA GLU A 773 61.40 52.77 21.71
C GLU A 773 62.25 51.63 21.18
N ILE A 774 63.35 51.91 20.48
CA ILE A 774 64.35 50.94 20.06
C ILE A 774 64.94 50.25 21.29
N LYS A 775 65.28 50.96 22.36
CA LYS A 775 65.78 50.33 23.60
C LYS A 775 64.74 49.42 24.26
N LYS A 776 63.46 49.85 24.32
CA LYS A 776 62.34 49.01 24.82
C LYS A 776 62.08 47.79 23.94
N LEU A 777 62.29 47.89 22.63
CA LEU A 777 62.14 46.80 21.67
C LEU A 777 63.36 45.85 21.72
N GLN A 778 64.59 46.37 21.85
CA GLN A 778 65.84 45.62 22.01
C GLN A 778 65.90 44.88 23.36
N GLU A 779 65.36 45.44 24.45
CA GLU A 779 65.21 44.76 25.74
C GLU A 779 64.27 43.54 25.68
N LYS A 780 63.40 43.49 24.67
CA LYS A 780 62.47 42.37 24.41
C LYS A 780 62.93 41.47 23.28
N ASP A 781 64.01 41.82 22.58
CA ASP A 781 64.50 41.05 21.45
C ASP A 781 65.28 39.81 21.94
N SER A 782 65.16 38.72 21.17
CA SER A 782 65.86 37.47 21.44
C SER A 782 67.07 37.32 20.51
N GLU A 783 68.09 36.58 20.95
CA GLU A 783 69.33 36.34 20.19
C GLU A 783 69.13 35.58 18.85
N THR A 784 67.92 35.09 18.57
CA THR A 784 67.57 34.31 17.39
C THR A 784 67.52 35.19 16.13
N SER A 785 68.09 34.75 15.02
CA SER A 785 68.05 35.51 13.75
C SER A 785 66.66 35.44 13.08
N LEU A 786 66.29 36.49 12.34
CA LEU A 786 65.01 36.58 11.61
C LEU A 786 64.80 35.38 10.67
N GLU A 787 65.85 34.97 9.96
CA GLU A 787 65.83 33.83 9.03
C GLU A 787 65.53 32.50 9.74
N LYS A 788 66.11 32.27 10.92
CA LYS A 788 65.85 31.06 11.71
C LYS A 788 64.44 31.04 12.28
N LEU A 789 63.90 32.20 12.70
CA LEU A 789 62.52 32.30 13.18
C LEU A 789 61.51 32.05 12.05
N GLN A 790 61.79 32.52 10.83
CA GLN A 790 60.97 32.25 9.66
C GLN A 790 60.99 30.75 9.27
N GLU A 791 62.16 30.11 9.34
CA GLU A 791 62.30 28.67 9.08
C GLU A 791 61.56 27.81 10.13
N GLN A 792 61.68 28.16 11.42
CA GLN A 792 60.94 27.52 12.51
C GLN A 792 59.43 27.69 12.37
N LEU A 793 58.97 28.90 12.03
CA LEU A 793 57.55 29.18 11.79
C LEU A 793 56.99 28.32 10.64
N GLN A 794 57.80 28.09 9.60
CA GLN A 794 57.39 27.27 8.46
C GLN A 794 57.30 25.78 8.82
N GLN A 795 58.30 25.25 9.53
CA GLN A 795 58.29 23.86 10.01
C GLN A 795 57.14 23.59 10.99
N GLU A 796 56.82 24.53 11.88
CA GLU A 796 55.70 24.42 12.82
C GLU A 796 54.34 24.47 12.10
N LYS A 797 54.20 25.30 11.07
CA LYS A 797 52.99 25.33 10.22
C LYS A 797 52.78 24.01 9.49
N GLU A 798 53.83 23.41 8.94
CA GLU A 798 53.76 22.10 8.28
C GLU A 798 53.42 20.96 9.27
N SER A 799 53.95 21.04 10.49
CA SER A 799 53.64 20.07 11.55
C SER A 799 52.20 20.21 12.04
N LEU A 800 51.69 21.45 12.12
CA LEU A 800 50.30 21.75 12.44
C LEU A 800 49.35 21.21 11.37
N THR A 801 49.66 21.34 10.07
CA THR A 801 48.79 20.81 9.01
C THR A 801 48.70 19.28 9.06
N LYS A 802 49.82 18.59 9.29
CA LYS A 802 49.83 17.12 9.45
C LYS A 802 49.02 16.67 10.66
N ASN A 803 49.21 17.33 11.80
CA ASN A 803 48.44 17.05 13.01
C ASN A 803 46.93 17.27 12.78
N ASP A 804 46.55 18.34 12.08
CA ASP A 804 45.15 18.62 11.75
C ASP A 804 44.52 17.57 10.82
N GLU A 805 45.29 16.98 9.91
CA GLU A 805 44.83 15.87 9.06
C GLU A 805 44.57 14.60 9.89
N GLU A 806 45.52 14.21 10.74
CA GLU A 806 45.37 13.06 11.64
C GLU A 806 44.23 13.25 12.64
N LEU A 807 44.09 14.45 13.21
CA LEU A 807 43.01 14.79 14.13
C LEU A 807 41.65 14.68 13.43
N LYS A 808 41.53 15.11 12.16
CA LYS A 808 40.28 14.99 11.38
C LYS A 808 39.91 13.53 11.15
N GLU A 809 40.87 12.67 10.81
CA GLU A 809 40.60 11.25 10.60
C GLU A 809 40.13 10.56 11.88
N VAL A 810 40.84 10.76 13.00
CA VAL A 810 40.49 10.18 14.30
C VAL A 810 39.14 10.73 14.78
N SER A 811 38.92 12.04 14.66
CA SER A 811 37.65 12.67 15.05
C SER A 811 36.47 12.15 14.22
N ARG A 812 36.67 11.87 12.93
CA ARG A 812 35.64 11.26 12.07
C ARG A 812 35.27 9.86 12.55
N LEU A 813 36.26 9.04 12.91
CA LEU A 813 36.01 7.70 13.44
C LEU A 813 35.24 7.74 14.77
N LEU A 814 35.65 8.62 15.69
CA LEU A 814 34.96 8.80 16.98
C LEU A 814 33.52 9.34 16.80
N LYS A 815 33.32 10.24 15.83
CA LYS A 815 32.00 10.77 15.50
C LYS A 815 31.08 9.68 14.93
N ASN A 816 31.57 8.89 13.97
CA ASN A 816 30.84 7.76 13.40
C ASN A 816 30.44 6.74 14.49
N GLN A 817 31.35 6.40 15.40
CA GLN A 817 31.05 5.53 16.56
C GLN A 817 29.91 6.10 17.39
N THR A 818 29.99 7.38 17.75
CA THR A 818 28.99 8.05 18.59
C THR A 818 27.63 8.14 17.90
N GLU A 819 27.61 8.41 16.59
CA GLU A 819 26.38 8.43 15.80
C GLU A 819 25.75 7.03 15.69
N ASN A 820 26.55 6.00 15.42
CA ASN A 820 26.08 4.61 15.36
C ASN A 820 25.51 4.14 16.70
N LEU A 821 26.17 4.44 17.83
CA LEU A 821 25.65 4.14 19.18
C LEU A 821 24.30 4.80 19.45
N LYS A 822 24.13 6.08 19.06
CA LYS A 822 22.84 6.78 19.19
C LYS A 822 21.74 6.17 18.32
N GLN A 823 22.07 5.72 17.11
CA GLN A 823 21.10 5.04 16.24
C GLN A 823 20.70 3.69 16.81
N ILE A 824 21.66 2.92 17.35
CA ILE A 824 21.39 1.66 18.04
C ILE A 824 20.44 1.88 19.21
N GLU A 825 20.77 2.81 20.11
CA GLU A 825 19.94 3.12 21.29
C GLU A 825 18.51 3.49 20.88
N LYS A 826 18.36 4.37 19.89
CA LYS A 826 17.04 4.77 19.37
C LYS A 826 16.26 3.57 18.79
N LEU A 827 16.92 2.72 17.99
CA LEU A 827 16.28 1.56 17.39
C LEU A 827 15.91 0.50 18.44
N GLU A 828 16.76 0.28 19.46
CA GLU A 828 16.47 -0.60 20.58
C GLU A 828 15.25 -0.11 21.38
N ASP A 829 15.14 1.19 21.59
CA ASP A 829 14.00 1.83 22.25
C ASP A 829 12.69 1.67 21.44
N GLU A 830 12.76 1.86 20.11
CA GLU A 830 11.64 1.64 19.20
C GLU A 830 11.21 0.17 19.16
N VAL A 831 12.16 -0.76 19.10
CA VAL A 831 11.91 -2.20 19.17
C VAL A 831 11.27 -2.56 20.51
N GLY A 832 11.77 -2.02 21.63
CA GLY A 832 11.18 -2.23 22.95
C GLY A 832 9.73 -1.75 23.05
N LYS A 833 9.43 -0.57 22.49
CA LYS A 833 8.05 -0.04 22.42
C LYS A 833 7.14 -0.90 21.52
N GLN A 834 7.64 -1.30 20.35
CA GLN A 834 6.89 -2.15 19.43
C GLN A 834 6.62 -3.53 20.03
N LEU A 835 7.59 -4.12 20.74
CA LEU A 835 7.40 -5.40 21.44
C LEU A 835 6.27 -5.30 22.46
N LYS A 836 6.29 -4.28 23.33
CA LYS A 836 5.20 -4.03 24.30
C LYS A 836 3.84 -3.85 23.63
N GLN A 837 3.78 -3.09 22.53
CA GLN A 837 2.54 -2.89 21.77
C GLN A 837 2.07 -4.16 21.04
N SER A 838 2.99 -5.05 20.68
CA SER A 838 2.72 -6.29 19.96
C SER A 838 2.31 -7.45 20.86
N GLU A 839 2.52 -7.37 22.18
CA GLU A 839 2.08 -8.42 23.12
C GLU A 839 0.60 -8.71 22.99
N HIS A 840 -0.25 -7.69 22.87
CA HIS A 840 -1.68 -7.87 22.68
C HIS A 840 -1.99 -8.58 21.35
N TRP A 841 -1.30 -8.20 20.27
CA TRP A 841 -1.46 -8.83 18.96
C TRP A 841 -0.98 -10.27 18.94
N LYS A 842 0.07 -10.57 19.70
CA LYS A 842 0.57 -11.93 19.89
C LYS A 842 -0.47 -12.78 20.62
N ILE A 843 -1.00 -12.30 21.74
CA ILE A 843 -2.04 -12.99 22.51
C ILE A 843 -3.29 -13.19 21.65
N LEU A 844 -3.74 -12.16 20.93
CA LEU A 844 -4.86 -12.25 19.99
C LEU A 844 -4.59 -13.28 18.90
N ASN A 845 -3.41 -13.27 18.29
CA ASN A 845 -3.05 -14.25 17.27
C ASN A 845 -3.01 -15.68 17.85
N ASP A 846 -2.47 -15.86 19.06
CA ASP A 846 -2.36 -17.18 19.69
C ASP A 846 -3.74 -17.73 20.08
N LEU A 847 -4.68 -16.88 20.50
CA LEU A 847 -6.04 -17.29 20.87
C LEU A 847 -6.94 -17.51 19.66
N ILE A 848 -7.03 -16.55 18.75
CA ILE A 848 -8.03 -16.49 17.68
C ILE A 848 -7.45 -16.38 16.27
N GLY A 849 -6.14 -16.13 16.15
CA GLY A 849 -5.47 -15.88 14.88
C GLY A 849 -5.21 -17.14 14.07
N ASP A 850 -5.52 -17.06 12.78
CA ASP A 850 -5.19 -18.07 11.77
C ASP A 850 -5.19 -17.37 10.40
N LYS A 851 -4.27 -17.77 9.52
CA LYS A 851 -4.21 -17.32 8.12
C LYS A 851 -5.54 -17.56 7.38
N THR A 852 -6.24 -18.65 7.68
CA THR A 852 -7.56 -18.94 7.09
C THR A 852 -8.74 -18.42 7.91
N GLY A 853 -8.51 -18.01 9.16
CA GLY A 853 -9.54 -17.54 10.09
C GLY A 853 -10.43 -18.64 10.66
N ASN A 854 -10.08 -19.92 10.49
CA ASN A 854 -10.95 -21.01 10.89
C ASN A 854 -11.03 -21.12 12.41
N LYS A 855 -9.92 -20.92 13.12
CA LYS A 855 -9.84 -21.11 14.59
C LYS A 855 -10.93 -20.37 15.38
N PHE A 856 -11.13 -19.08 15.10
CA PHE A 856 -12.16 -18.30 15.79
C PHE A 856 -13.58 -18.56 15.28
N ASN A 857 -13.69 -18.84 13.98
CA ASN A 857 -14.96 -19.15 13.34
C ASN A 857 -15.54 -20.49 13.83
N ASP A 858 -14.71 -21.52 13.90
CA ASP A 858 -15.10 -22.86 14.37
C ASP A 858 -15.56 -22.79 15.83
N PHE A 859 -14.88 -22.02 16.67
CA PHE A 859 -15.31 -21.76 18.04
C PHE A 859 -16.68 -21.07 18.11
N ALA A 860 -16.91 -20.05 17.28
CA ALA A 860 -18.21 -19.36 17.21
C ALA A 860 -19.33 -20.29 16.67
N GLN A 861 -19.01 -21.15 15.72
CA GLN A 861 -19.94 -22.14 15.16
C GLN A 861 -20.33 -23.20 16.19
N ASP A 862 -19.37 -23.72 16.95
CA ASP A 862 -19.62 -24.74 17.99
C ASP A 862 -20.54 -24.19 19.09
N LEU A 863 -20.34 -22.92 19.49
CA LEU A 863 -21.23 -22.24 20.45
C LEU A 863 -22.64 -22.02 19.87
N THR A 864 -22.72 -21.62 18.60
CA THR A 864 -23.98 -21.40 17.89
C THR A 864 -24.76 -22.71 17.75
N LEU A 865 -24.07 -23.81 17.44
CA LEU A 865 -24.65 -25.13 17.36
C LEU A 865 -25.18 -25.59 18.73
N ALA A 866 -24.43 -25.36 19.81
CA ALA A 866 -24.89 -25.71 21.16
C ALA A 866 -26.21 -24.98 21.50
N GLN A 867 -26.29 -23.68 21.18
CA GLN A 867 -27.52 -22.91 21.38
C GLN A 867 -28.69 -23.41 20.51
N LEU A 868 -28.42 -23.77 19.25
CA LEU A 868 -29.43 -24.33 18.35
C LEU A 868 -29.98 -25.65 18.90
N LEU A 869 -29.11 -26.55 19.37
CA LEU A 869 -29.50 -27.84 19.95
C LEU A 869 -30.31 -27.66 21.23
N GLN A 870 -29.96 -26.69 22.08
CA GLN A 870 -30.74 -26.38 23.28
C GLN A 870 -32.17 -25.95 22.93
N LEU A 871 -32.33 -25.09 21.92
CA LEU A 871 -33.65 -24.67 21.44
C LEU A 871 -34.41 -25.83 20.79
N ALA A 872 -33.72 -26.67 20.00
CA ALA A 872 -34.31 -27.84 19.36
C ALA A 872 -34.82 -28.83 20.40
N ASN A 873 -34.06 -29.11 21.44
CA ASN A 873 -34.47 -30.01 22.52
C ASN A 873 -35.65 -29.48 23.31
N LYS A 874 -35.73 -28.16 23.52
CA LYS A 874 -36.91 -27.53 24.14
C LYS A 874 -38.18 -27.74 23.32
N ARG A 875 -38.08 -27.67 21.99
CA ARG A 875 -39.22 -27.93 21.08
C ARG A 875 -39.51 -29.42 20.94
N LEU A 876 -38.46 -30.24 20.94
CA LEU A 876 -38.54 -31.69 20.83
C LEU A 876 -39.28 -32.27 22.03
N MET A 877 -39.05 -31.78 23.25
CA MET A 877 -39.75 -32.22 24.46
C MET A 877 -41.28 -32.08 24.40
N ASN A 878 -41.79 -31.13 23.60
CA ASN A 878 -43.23 -30.97 23.38
C ASN A 878 -43.77 -31.92 22.28
N LEU A 879 -42.91 -32.36 21.36
CA LEU A 879 -43.26 -33.26 20.23
C LEU A 879 -43.06 -34.74 20.57
N SER A 880 -42.03 -35.07 21.34
CA SER A 880 -41.70 -36.41 21.82
C SER A 880 -40.75 -36.31 23.02
N ASP A 881 -41.07 -37.02 24.09
CA ASP A 881 -40.25 -37.13 25.30
C ASP A 881 -39.10 -38.14 25.19
N ARG A 882 -39.08 -38.95 24.13
CA ARG A 882 -38.16 -40.08 23.97
C ARG A 882 -36.74 -39.68 23.59
N TYR A 883 -36.55 -38.60 22.83
CA TYR A 883 -35.27 -38.25 22.24
C TYR A 883 -34.79 -36.84 22.62
N SER A 884 -33.47 -36.70 22.82
CA SER A 884 -32.78 -35.40 22.86
C SER A 884 -31.60 -35.38 21.88
N ILE A 885 -31.29 -34.24 21.28
CA ILE A 885 -30.24 -34.07 20.27
C ILE A 885 -29.00 -33.43 20.90
N ASP A 886 -27.82 -34.00 20.64
CA ASP A 886 -26.56 -33.51 21.18
C ASP A 886 -25.44 -33.48 20.13
N GLN A 887 -24.36 -32.76 20.45
CA GLN A 887 -23.15 -32.72 19.63
C GLN A 887 -22.39 -34.06 19.74
N PRO A 888 -21.73 -34.49 18.65
CA PRO A 888 -20.86 -35.67 18.70
C PRO A 888 -19.64 -35.40 19.60
N THR A 889 -19.21 -36.43 20.32
CA THR A 889 -17.95 -36.46 21.07
C THR A 889 -16.77 -36.86 20.18
N ASP A 890 -15.53 -36.68 20.65
CA ASP A 890 -14.31 -36.97 19.86
C ASP A 890 -14.17 -38.44 19.40
N GLU A 891 -14.92 -39.37 20.02
CA GLU A 891 -14.95 -40.79 19.67
C GLU A 891 -16.10 -41.18 18.71
N GLU A 892 -16.99 -40.24 18.39
CA GLU A 892 -18.20 -40.45 17.58
C GLU A 892 -18.05 -39.88 16.15
N ASP A 893 -18.88 -40.36 15.21
CA ASP A 893 -18.95 -39.82 13.85
C ASP A 893 -19.38 -38.34 13.87
N ASP A 894 -18.86 -37.52 12.94
CA ASP A 894 -19.17 -36.08 12.75
C ASP A 894 -20.67 -35.72 12.60
N SER A 895 -21.59 -36.69 12.53
CA SER A 895 -23.04 -36.50 12.53
C SER A 895 -23.59 -36.12 13.91
N LEU A 896 -24.75 -35.44 13.97
CA LEU A 896 -25.43 -35.20 15.25
C LEU A 896 -25.88 -36.53 15.91
N VAL A 897 -25.96 -36.51 17.23
CA VAL A 897 -26.29 -37.67 18.06
C VAL A 897 -27.69 -37.49 18.65
N ALA A 898 -28.48 -38.55 18.66
CA ALA A 898 -29.74 -38.62 19.40
C ALA A 898 -29.54 -39.48 20.65
N ILE A 899 -29.96 -38.96 21.79
CA ILE A 899 -29.98 -39.62 23.09
C ILE A 899 -31.38 -40.20 23.27
N ASP A 900 -31.49 -41.53 23.38
CA ASP A 900 -32.76 -42.24 23.63
C ASP A 900 -32.98 -42.35 25.16
N GLU A 901 -33.85 -41.49 25.69
CA GLU A 901 -34.16 -41.38 27.13
C GLU A 901 -34.92 -42.62 27.63
N HIS A 902 -35.73 -43.26 26.78
CA HIS A 902 -36.44 -44.50 27.13
C HIS A 902 -35.50 -45.70 27.25
N MET A 903 -34.32 -45.62 26.63
CA MET A 903 -33.26 -46.62 26.71
C MET A 903 -32.15 -46.19 27.70
N GLY A 904 -32.49 -45.37 28.71
CA GLY A 904 -31.55 -44.97 29.76
C GLY A 904 -30.47 -44.00 29.30
N GLY A 905 -30.76 -43.14 28.32
CA GLY A 905 -29.83 -42.13 27.81
C GLY A 905 -28.83 -42.65 26.78
N GLN A 906 -29.22 -43.67 26.01
CA GLN A 906 -28.31 -44.27 25.02
C GLN A 906 -28.06 -43.31 23.85
N ARG A 907 -26.79 -42.96 23.63
CA ARG A 907 -26.34 -42.15 22.48
C ARG A 907 -26.34 -42.99 21.19
N ARG A 908 -27.07 -42.55 20.17
CA ARG A 908 -27.17 -43.20 18.85
C ARG A 908 -26.92 -42.19 17.73
N SER A 909 -26.29 -42.63 16.65
CA SER A 909 -26.19 -41.80 15.44
C SER A 909 -27.58 -41.61 14.83
N ILE A 910 -27.91 -40.38 14.44
CA ILE A 910 -29.19 -40.04 13.80
C ILE A 910 -29.41 -40.82 12.48
N LYS A 911 -28.35 -41.35 11.87
CA LYS A 911 -28.44 -42.24 10.69
C LYS A 911 -29.18 -43.56 10.96
N THR A 912 -29.35 -43.94 12.22
CA THR A 912 -29.94 -45.23 12.64
C THR A 912 -31.41 -45.14 13.06
N LEU A 913 -31.99 -43.93 13.06
CA LEU A 913 -33.38 -43.68 13.46
C LEU A 913 -34.37 -44.05 12.35
N SER A 914 -35.61 -44.36 12.73
CA SER A 914 -36.69 -44.62 11.77
C SER A 914 -37.12 -43.34 11.03
N GLY A 915 -37.87 -43.49 9.94
CA GLY A 915 -38.33 -42.37 9.12
C GLY A 915 -39.20 -41.36 9.89
N GLY A 916 -40.10 -41.85 10.76
CA GLY A 916 -40.95 -41.01 11.61
C GLY A 916 -40.16 -40.27 12.71
N GLU A 917 -39.20 -40.93 13.34
CA GLU A 917 -38.35 -40.32 14.38
C GLU A 917 -37.42 -39.26 13.77
N THR A 918 -36.80 -39.58 12.63
CA THR A 918 -35.98 -38.63 11.87
C THR A 918 -36.78 -37.39 11.48
N PHE A 919 -38.07 -37.56 11.16
CA PHE A 919 -38.96 -36.45 10.85
C PHE A 919 -39.21 -35.55 12.06
N ILE A 920 -39.51 -36.11 13.23
CA ILE A 920 -39.75 -35.34 14.47
C ILE A 920 -38.50 -34.54 14.88
N LEU A 921 -37.33 -35.18 14.84
CA LEU A 921 -36.05 -34.50 15.13
C LEU A 921 -35.77 -33.38 14.11
N SER A 922 -36.07 -33.63 12.83
CA SER A 922 -35.93 -32.62 11.77
C SER A 922 -36.88 -31.44 11.96
N LEU A 923 -38.14 -31.70 12.35
CA LEU A 923 -39.15 -30.68 12.61
C LEU A 923 -38.76 -29.81 13.81
N ALA A 924 -38.35 -30.42 14.92
CA ALA A 924 -37.91 -29.71 16.12
C ALA A 924 -36.70 -28.78 15.84
N LEU A 925 -35.73 -29.28 15.06
CA LEU A 925 -34.56 -28.52 14.67
C LEU A 925 -34.87 -27.39 13.66
N ALA A 926 -35.80 -27.62 12.72
CA ALA A 926 -36.27 -26.60 11.79
C ALA A 926 -36.97 -25.44 12.52
N LEU A 927 -37.81 -25.76 13.52
CA LEU A 927 -38.46 -24.78 14.38
C LEU A 927 -37.44 -23.99 15.20
N ALA A 928 -36.44 -24.68 15.79
CA ALA A 928 -35.37 -24.02 16.54
C ALA A 928 -34.48 -23.14 15.66
N LEU A 929 -34.22 -23.55 14.42
CA LEU A 929 -33.46 -22.76 13.45
C LEU A 929 -34.25 -21.51 13.03
N SER A 930 -35.56 -21.63 12.82
CA SER A 930 -36.46 -20.50 12.58
C SER A 930 -36.42 -19.50 13.74
N ASP A 931 -36.40 -19.99 14.98
CA ASP A 931 -36.30 -19.15 16.18
C ASP A 931 -34.91 -18.49 16.32
N LEU A 932 -33.83 -19.19 15.98
CA LEU A 932 -32.47 -18.65 16.02
C LEU A 932 -32.23 -17.61 14.91
N ALA A 933 -32.74 -17.86 13.71
CA ALA A 933 -32.70 -16.94 12.57
C ALA A 933 -33.59 -15.70 12.79
N SER A 934 -34.72 -15.84 13.52
CA SER A 934 -35.67 -14.75 13.80
C SER A 934 -35.04 -13.50 14.43
N ARG A 935 -33.93 -13.66 15.17
CA ARG A 935 -33.20 -12.54 15.79
C ARG A 935 -32.58 -11.60 14.77
N ASN A 936 -32.17 -12.11 13.60
CA ASN A 936 -31.54 -11.32 12.55
C ASN A 936 -32.51 -11.07 11.37
N ILE A 937 -33.40 -12.03 11.06
CA ILE A 937 -34.35 -12.00 9.92
C ILE A 937 -35.70 -12.54 10.40
N GLU A 938 -36.75 -11.71 10.41
CA GLU A 938 -38.10 -12.18 10.77
C GLU A 938 -38.63 -13.13 9.68
N ILE A 939 -38.91 -14.39 9.99
CA ILE A 939 -39.51 -15.37 9.07
C ILE A 939 -40.88 -15.77 9.63
N ASN A 940 -41.95 -15.35 8.95
CA ASN A 940 -43.34 -15.50 9.42
C ASN A 940 -44.17 -16.47 8.58
N SER A 941 -43.54 -17.19 7.63
CA SER A 941 -44.18 -18.22 6.81
C SER A 941 -43.34 -19.49 6.84
N LEU A 942 -43.97 -20.64 7.06
CA LEU A 942 -43.34 -21.96 7.06
C LEU A 942 -44.23 -22.95 6.30
N PHE A 943 -43.68 -23.61 5.29
CA PHE A 943 -44.36 -24.67 4.54
C PHE A 943 -43.70 -26.02 4.82
N ILE A 944 -44.51 -27.05 5.07
CA ILE A 944 -44.05 -28.40 5.41
C ILE A 944 -44.60 -29.37 4.38
N ASP A 945 -43.73 -29.93 3.51
CA ASP A 945 -44.16 -30.79 2.39
C ASP A 945 -44.19 -32.29 2.75
N GLU A 946 -43.88 -32.70 3.98
CA GLU A 946 -43.61 -34.12 4.26
C GLU A 946 -43.71 -34.64 5.69
N GLY A 947 -43.63 -35.98 5.84
CA GLY A 947 -43.39 -36.71 7.10
C GLY A 947 -44.61 -37.15 7.89
N PHE A 948 -45.75 -36.47 7.72
CA PHE A 948 -46.98 -36.79 8.47
C PHE A 948 -47.57 -38.18 8.13
N GLY A 949 -47.30 -38.72 6.94
CA GLY A 949 -47.75 -40.07 6.54
C GLY A 949 -46.86 -41.22 7.05
N THR A 950 -45.68 -40.91 7.59
CA THR A 950 -44.79 -41.90 8.23
C THR A 950 -44.96 -41.97 9.74
N LEU A 951 -45.78 -41.08 10.30
CA LEU A 951 -46.15 -41.07 11.70
C LEU A 951 -47.33 -42.03 11.93
N ASP A 952 -47.32 -42.70 13.07
CA ASP A 952 -48.48 -43.39 13.59
C ASP A 952 -49.56 -42.37 14.04
N PRO A 953 -50.84 -42.76 14.11
CA PRO A 953 -51.94 -41.83 14.40
C PRO A 953 -51.80 -41.05 15.72
N GLU A 954 -51.24 -41.66 16.76
CA GLU A 954 -51.08 -41.04 18.08
C GLU A 954 -49.99 -39.96 18.06
N THR A 955 -48.83 -40.26 17.47
CA THR A 955 -47.75 -39.29 17.29
C THR A 955 -48.12 -38.17 16.30
N LEU A 956 -48.90 -38.48 15.27
CA LEU A 956 -49.44 -37.49 14.34
C LEU A 956 -50.33 -36.50 15.07
N ASP A 957 -51.16 -36.98 16.01
CA ASP A 957 -52.06 -36.13 16.75
C ASP A 957 -51.31 -35.18 17.71
N GLN A 958 -50.31 -35.68 18.43
CA GLN A 958 -49.45 -34.86 19.31
C GLN A 958 -48.66 -33.81 18.52
N THR A 959 -48.19 -34.17 17.32
CA THR A 959 -47.47 -33.25 16.43
C THR A 959 -48.39 -32.09 16.00
N LEU A 960 -49.67 -32.38 15.75
CA LEU A 960 -50.65 -31.36 15.34
C LEU A 960 -51.03 -30.42 16.50
N ASP A 961 -51.25 -30.95 17.70
CA ASP A 961 -51.46 -30.13 18.90
C ASP A 961 -50.29 -29.17 19.13
N THR A 962 -49.07 -29.67 18.95
CA THR A 962 -47.86 -28.85 19.12
C THR A 962 -47.77 -27.76 18.06
N LEU A 963 -48.15 -28.05 16.81
CA LEU A 963 -48.18 -27.05 15.73
C LEU A 963 -49.26 -25.97 15.96
N GLU A 964 -50.41 -26.32 16.52
CA GLU A 964 -51.46 -25.35 16.90
C GLU A 964 -51.01 -24.45 18.07
N VAL A 965 -50.38 -25.02 19.11
CA VAL A 965 -49.80 -24.24 20.22
C VAL A 965 -48.71 -23.30 19.71
N LEU A 966 -47.84 -23.78 18.82
CA LEU A 966 -46.79 -22.96 18.21
C LEU A 966 -47.35 -21.84 17.35
N GLN A 967 -48.44 -22.10 16.62
CA GLN A 967 -49.15 -21.08 15.85
C GLN A 967 -49.67 -19.97 16.78
N ALA A 968 -50.27 -20.33 17.91
CA ALA A 968 -50.75 -19.37 18.91
C ALA A 968 -49.62 -18.55 19.56
N GLU A 969 -48.45 -19.16 19.84
CA GLU A 969 -47.30 -18.48 20.45
C GLU A 969 -46.54 -17.55 19.49
N SER A 970 -46.41 -17.94 18.22
CA SER A 970 -45.44 -17.32 17.30
C SER A 970 -46.04 -16.43 16.21
N SER A 971 -47.37 -16.37 16.07
CA SER A 971 -48.07 -15.63 14.99
C SER A 971 -47.54 -15.96 13.57
N LYS A 972 -46.90 -17.13 13.40
CA LYS A 972 -46.37 -17.60 12.12
C LYS A 972 -47.49 -18.25 11.31
N MET A 973 -47.41 -18.10 9.99
CA MET A 973 -48.26 -18.81 9.03
C MET A 973 -47.63 -20.16 8.72
N ILE A 974 -48.34 -21.25 9.03
CA ILE A 974 -47.86 -22.62 8.82
C ILE A 974 -48.76 -23.30 7.78
N GLY A 975 -48.17 -23.70 6.65
CA GLY A 975 -48.83 -24.47 5.61
C GLY A 975 -48.37 -25.93 5.64
N VAL A 976 -49.27 -26.87 5.88
CA VAL A 976 -48.97 -28.30 5.90
C VAL A 976 -49.45 -28.97 4.61
N ILE A 977 -48.59 -29.69 3.90
CA ILE A 977 -48.96 -30.44 2.70
C ILE A 977 -49.03 -31.91 3.06
N SER A 978 -50.19 -32.53 2.87
CA SER A 978 -50.33 -33.95 3.18
C SER A 978 -51.45 -34.61 2.39
N HIS A 979 -51.39 -35.95 2.35
CA HIS A 979 -52.42 -36.82 1.77
C HIS A 979 -53.18 -37.62 2.84
N VAL A 980 -52.78 -37.52 4.11
CA VAL A 980 -53.40 -38.25 5.23
C VAL A 980 -54.79 -37.70 5.52
N GLU A 981 -55.77 -38.58 5.70
CA GLU A 981 -57.17 -38.18 5.87
C GLU A 981 -57.47 -37.55 7.23
N SER A 982 -56.79 -37.97 8.30
CA SER A 982 -56.97 -37.38 9.65
C SER A 982 -56.64 -35.88 9.72
N LEU A 983 -55.71 -35.40 8.88
CA LEU A 983 -55.40 -33.96 8.77
C LEU A 983 -56.55 -33.15 8.16
N LYS A 984 -57.37 -33.77 7.29
CA LYS A 984 -58.52 -33.12 6.66
C LYS A 984 -59.67 -32.88 7.63
N GLU A 985 -59.73 -33.62 8.74
CA GLU A 985 -60.78 -33.46 9.74
C GLU A 985 -60.39 -32.44 10.81
N ARG A 986 -59.09 -32.25 11.04
CA ARG A 986 -58.55 -31.42 12.13
C ARG A 986 -58.24 -29.98 11.73
N ILE A 987 -57.71 -29.76 10.52
CA ILE A 987 -57.41 -28.40 10.03
C ILE A 987 -58.61 -27.86 9.26
N ALA A 988 -59.29 -26.86 9.83
CA ALA A 988 -60.52 -26.29 9.28
C ALA A 988 -60.31 -25.60 7.91
N THR A 989 -59.18 -24.92 7.72
CA THR A 989 -58.88 -24.16 6.50
C THR A 989 -58.05 -24.99 5.52
N GLN A 990 -58.57 -25.23 4.32
CA GLN A 990 -57.95 -26.14 3.37
C GLN A 990 -57.83 -25.58 1.95
N ILE A 991 -56.73 -25.95 1.29
CA ILE A 991 -56.53 -25.79 -0.14
C ILE A 991 -56.64 -27.19 -0.74
N GLN A 992 -57.82 -27.52 -1.25
CA GLN A 992 -58.12 -28.84 -1.78
C GLN A 992 -57.78 -28.90 -3.28
N LEU A 993 -56.94 -29.86 -3.65
CA LEU A 993 -56.61 -30.17 -5.04
C LEU A 993 -57.34 -31.44 -5.48
N THR A 994 -58.24 -31.31 -6.45
CA THR A 994 -58.95 -32.42 -7.09
C THR A 994 -58.39 -32.67 -8.48
N GLN A 995 -58.18 -33.94 -8.84
CA GLN A 995 -57.69 -34.31 -10.17
C GLN A 995 -58.85 -34.79 -11.04
N ASN A 996 -59.01 -34.19 -12.21
CA ASN A 996 -60.02 -34.57 -13.19
C ASN A 996 -59.53 -35.74 -14.05
N GLY A 997 -60.45 -36.51 -14.66
CA GLY A 997 -60.12 -37.71 -15.47
C GLY A 997 -59.21 -37.49 -16.69
N GLN A 998 -58.88 -36.24 -17.03
CA GLN A 998 -57.91 -35.85 -18.08
C GLN A 998 -56.49 -35.58 -17.53
N GLY A 999 -56.26 -35.77 -16.23
CA GLY A 999 -54.96 -35.58 -15.57
C GLY A 999 -54.66 -34.16 -15.08
N TYR A 1000 -55.53 -33.18 -15.37
CA TYR A 1000 -55.45 -31.82 -14.83
C TYR A 1000 -56.01 -31.72 -13.42
N SER A 1001 -55.45 -30.83 -12.62
CA SER A 1001 -55.88 -30.55 -11.25
C SER A 1001 -56.62 -29.21 -11.17
N SER A 1002 -57.65 -29.14 -10.33
CA SER A 1002 -58.32 -27.90 -9.93
C SER A 1002 -58.07 -27.62 -8.46
N LEU A 1003 -57.97 -26.33 -8.12
CA LEU A 1003 -57.74 -25.83 -6.77
C LEU A 1003 -59.02 -25.18 -6.24
N THR A 1004 -59.42 -25.54 -5.02
CA THR A 1004 -60.54 -24.92 -4.30
C THR A 1004 -60.12 -24.63 -2.86
N ILE A 1005 -60.46 -23.44 -2.37
CA ILE A 1005 -60.21 -23.03 -0.98
C ILE A 1005 -61.49 -23.33 -0.21
N VAL A 1006 -61.38 -24.11 0.86
CA VAL A 1006 -62.49 -24.58 1.72
C VAL A 1006 -62.28 -24.05 3.13
#